data_AF-A0A9D9GGU3-F1
#
_entry.id   AF-A0A9D9GGU3-F1
#
_cell.length_a   1.000
_cell.length_b   1.000
_cell.length_c   1.000
_cell.angle_alpha   90.00
_cell.angle_beta   90.00
_cell.angle_gamma   90.00
#
_symmetry.space_group_name_H-M   'P 1'
#
loop_
_entity.id
_entity.type
_entity.pdbx_description
1 polymer ?
#
loop_
_entity_poly.entity_id
_entity_poly.type
_entity_poly.pdbx_seq_one_letter_code
_entity_poly.pdbx_strand_id
1 'polypeptide(L)'
;MKNLLRSLVFCSLILCAAISCKKKTVDMLEVSPNTEINCGPEGDTLVFSVTSNGEWTVDVPDWSVATPLIGEGNGTFTVIVQPNQNTEDRKGEIGVECGTVSVVISITQGKKEEEKEEELPPLNPNSDYVDLGMDKVDVTLAYDTLSGRVTVTYPDANIPNLYEGAAFVLPDDYNYDIRVVDSYTSSGNTLTMQTSSGNMCNLFRNVSFTLSTAATAETKSADGGHVFPPVSYGYIDNKGEYHELYNKDDLTKSEYNVKFLDYHKNYDGEVLWEGKWGEISWKKCSDRFSLDAVFEFDFGETTKEEKKIGDLKYFTGELRGGLEIDRLLRYEVNKEYEKEKDEIIQDNIIETGVFKFAPGGVPVVILVYTHLGQYTYFSAEGSIEAEAGYNLKGEMKAGLQWKKGEKTTPIMSVTKTFKPYETFFNAKASASAKISYYPRVEVGLYSKSGFQFDFKPYIKETVNAGVRVSSEDSDYIGWRSETFTGMDMEIALKADFGFWDKELWSSGKLNPIEDTPVFYAPERISILSPENNTVLPSMADSAKIELLAESYSPLTGKYYPCSFAFINFNETNGILNDKFAITDTKGKASTIWYPFMAKETKSGSQSDSTYVTERLLSSIVDGEGNRISQTMLTLRYKKDTLEAQMREKLIQFYKDTDGDNWTQKDNWCSDRPLREWYGLEYDNGYYKLKLSKNNLSGAGKLEDCVLLKYVALSNNQLTSLDLSGCSFLEELYCSNNKLTVLDLTQCTSLGTLECYTNQLTSLNVSGLTSLKSLKCSSNKLISLDLTACTSLTTLSTGTNQLTTLNLDGCVSLESLYCTKNQLTDLDLTQCSSLQTLECEQNLLTSLNMSGLTSLKSLKCSSNKLTVLDVSGLLNLTGVECQDNILASLNVSGCSALKSLNCQSNKLISLDLTACASLTTLRAGTNQLTTLNLDGCESLKSLYCAKNQLATLDLSDCVKLESITCNSNQLISLDFSMCPNMKSINCNSNKLTALNISGCYKLTSIDCRSNQIAALNTAGLTALLGLYCESNLLTSLDISAAKETIRTVSCYENQITSLDVSGCVKLEELSCSINQLTSLNVEGCVALEELSCHDNNLTSLDASDCGKLNTLRCQENEISSLVLPVTTTLKYLWCQKNKITAEIPEWFDNISKFEYDRRYTNYHKDYSEDVNGKLVYKDNGVGWWYPGEPDKGYHRRD
;
A
#
# COMPACT_ATOMS: atom_id res chain seq x y z
N MET A 1 34.04 24.97 -40.95
CA MET A 1 34.77 24.82 -42.24
C MET A 1 35.21 23.36 -42.33
N LYS A 2 34.93 22.57 -43.38
CA LYS A 2 34.56 22.95 -44.76
C LYS A 2 35.52 24.00 -45.31
N ASN A 3 36.75 23.56 -45.58
CA ASN A 3 37.87 24.14 -46.35
C ASN A 3 39.09 23.29 -45.97
N LEU A 4 39.12 21.98 -46.24
CA LEU A 4 38.91 21.32 -47.54
C LEU A 4 40.04 21.69 -48.51
N LEU A 5 40.97 20.74 -48.64
CA LEU A 5 41.93 20.47 -49.72
C LEU A 5 42.25 21.60 -50.72
N ARG A 6 43.56 21.88 -50.87
CA ARG A 6 44.33 22.19 -52.10
C ARG A 6 45.67 22.79 -51.64
N SER A 7 46.83 22.19 -51.87
CA SER A 7 47.47 21.89 -53.18
C SER A 7 48.74 21.05 -52.90
N LEU A 8 49.29 20.19 -53.77
CA LEU A 8 49.19 20.04 -55.23
C LEU A 8 49.23 18.56 -55.68
N VAL A 9 48.88 18.32 -56.94
CA VAL A 9 48.73 17.00 -57.61
C VAL A 9 49.75 16.87 -58.75
N PHE A 10 50.19 15.66 -59.11
CA PHE A 10 50.57 15.32 -60.49
C PHE A 10 50.22 13.85 -60.88
N CYS A 11 49.84 13.66 -62.15
CA CYS A 11 49.15 12.50 -62.77
C CYS A 11 50.06 11.25 -63.05
N SER A 12 49.66 10.05 -63.58
CA SER A 12 48.42 9.53 -64.22
C SER A 12 48.42 8.01 -64.56
N LEU A 13 47.23 7.35 -64.54
CA LEU A 13 46.64 6.32 -65.48
C LEU A 13 47.10 4.81 -65.59
N ILE A 14 46.11 3.88 -65.48
CA ILE A 14 45.83 2.65 -66.32
C ILE A 14 46.68 1.33 -66.07
N LEU A 15 46.22 0.05 -66.05
CA LEU A 15 44.90 -0.67 -66.22
C LEU A 15 44.87 -2.18 -65.75
N CYS A 16 43.66 -2.77 -65.59
CA CYS A 16 43.18 -4.17 -65.89
C CYS A 16 43.53 -5.49 -65.11
N ALA A 17 42.45 -6.11 -64.57
CA ALA A 17 41.92 -7.50 -64.84
C ALA A 17 42.06 -8.72 -63.85
N ALA A 18 40.93 -9.03 -63.17
CA ALA A 18 40.15 -10.30 -63.17
C ALA A 18 40.52 -11.62 -62.38
N ILE A 19 39.61 -11.97 -61.43
CA ILE A 19 39.00 -13.31 -61.12
C ILE A 19 39.69 -14.34 -60.17
N SER A 20 38.85 -14.96 -59.29
CA SER A 20 38.97 -16.28 -58.59
C SER A 20 39.87 -16.39 -57.33
N CYS A 21 39.58 -17.19 -56.28
CA CYS A 21 38.37 -17.86 -55.75
C CYS A 21 38.69 -18.54 -54.38
N LYS A 22 37.65 -18.97 -53.64
CA LYS A 22 37.60 -19.85 -52.44
C LYS A 22 37.89 -19.26 -51.05
N LYS A 23 36.95 -19.53 -50.12
CA LYS A 23 37.12 -19.41 -48.66
C LYS A 23 38.23 -20.35 -48.17
N LYS A 24 39.04 -19.85 -47.23
CA LYS A 24 39.77 -20.64 -46.22
C LYS A 24 39.17 -20.28 -44.86
N THR A 25 39.01 -21.23 -43.96
CA THR A 25 38.87 -20.94 -42.53
C THR A 25 40.15 -20.26 -42.06
N VAL A 26 40.02 -19.26 -41.17
CA VAL A 26 41.15 -18.51 -40.62
C VAL A 26 41.51 -19.13 -39.28
N ASP A 27 42.79 -19.41 -39.07
CA ASP A 27 43.31 -19.91 -37.79
C ASP A 27 43.11 -18.82 -36.72
N MET A 28 42.68 -19.21 -35.51
CA MET A 28 42.41 -18.31 -34.39
C MET A 28 43.40 -18.61 -33.27
N LEU A 29 44.05 -17.57 -32.76
CA LEU A 29 44.95 -17.65 -31.62
C LEU A 29 44.88 -16.33 -30.83
N GLU A 30 44.51 -16.42 -29.55
CA GLU A 30 44.66 -15.35 -28.57
C GLU A 30 45.40 -15.90 -27.34
N VAL A 31 46.30 -15.10 -26.77
CA VAL A 31 47.07 -15.44 -25.56
C VAL A 31 46.88 -14.33 -24.53
N SER A 32 46.76 -14.68 -23.25
CA SER A 32 46.63 -13.72 -22.15
C SER A 32 47.52 -14.13 -20.95
N PRO A 33 48.30 -13.20 -20.37
CA PRO A 33 48.49 -11.80 -20.77
C PRO A 33 49.25 -11.67 -22.11
N ASN A 34 49.09 -10.53 -22.81
CA ASN A 34 49.73 -10.22 -24.10
C ASN A 34 50.52 -8.89 -24.09
N THR A 35 50.92 -8.42 -22.90
CA THR A 35 51.66 -7.17 -22.68
C THR A 35 53.08 -7.45 -22.20
N GLU A 36 54.00 -6.48 -22.31
CA GLU A 36 55.39 -6.62 -21.84
C GLU A 36 55.45 -6.93 -20.33
N ILE A 37 56.26 -7.93 -19.95
CA ILE A 37 56.39 -8.42 -18.58
C ILE A 37 57.74 -7.99 -18.00
N ASN A 38 57.76 -7.46 -16.77
CA ASN A 38 58.97 -7.06 -16.06
C ASN A 38 59.12 -7.86 -14.75
N CYS A 39 60.21 -8.61 -14.61
CA CYS A 39 60.51 -9.44 -13.45
C CYS A 39 61.70 -8.92 -12.64
N GLY A 40 61.72 -9.18 -11.32
CA GLY A 40 62.85 -8.88 -10.45
C GLY A 40 64.05 -9.82 -10.64
N PRO A 41 65.22 -9.51 -10.04
CA PRO A 41 66.44 -10.30 -10.21
C PRO A 41 66.35 -11.73 -9.66
N GLU A 42 65.45 -12.03 -8.72
CA GLU A 42 65.33 -13.35 -8.07
C GLU A 42 64.55 -14.41 -8.88
N GLY A 43 63.96 -14.07 -10.03
CA GLY A 43 63.16 -15.00 -10.85
C GLY A 43 61.66 -14.98 -10.52
N ASP A 44 60.85 -15.69 -11.32
CA ASP A 44 59.37 -15.63 -11.25
C ASP A 44 58.69 -16.86 -11.89
N THR A 45 57.39 -17.05 -11.68
CA THR A 45 56.56 -18.09 -12.33
C THR A 45 55.29 -17.50 -12.92
N LEU A 46 55.19 -17.50 -14.25
CA LEU A 46 54.15 -16.83 -15.04
C LEU A 46 53.16 -17.85 -15.62
N VAL A 47 51.87 -17.56 -15.60
CA VAL A 47 50.82 -18.45 -16.14
C VAL A 47 50.07 -17.75 -17.28
N PHE A 48 49.97 -18.43 -18.42
CA PHE A 48 49.33 -17.94 -19.64
C PHE A 48 48.12 -18.79 -20.01
N SER A 49 47.08 -18.14 -20.53
CA SER A 49 45.90 -18.79 -21.12
C SER A 49 45.90 -18.61 -22.63
N VAL A 50 45.55 -19.67 -23.37
CA VAL A 50 45.49 -19.70 -24.83
C VAL A 50 44.06 -20.03 -25.27
N THR A 51 43.52 -19.24 -26.20
CA THR A 51 42.27 -19.51 -26.92
C THR A 51 42.62 -19.83 -28.37
N SER A 52 42.25 -21.01 -28.86
CA SER A 52 42.61 -21.43 -30.22
C SER A 52 41.57 -22.38 -30.84
N ASN A 53 41.53 -22.39 -32.18
CA ASN A 53 40.77 -23.36 -32.97
C ASN A 53 41.62 -24.50 -33.57
N GLY A 54 42.86 -24.67 -33.11
CA GLY A 54 43.79 -25.75 -33.52
C GLY A 54 44.78 -26.15 -32.43
N GLU A 55 45.80 -26.92 -32.81
CA GLU A 55 46.97 -27.18 -31.96
C GLU A 55 47.89 -25.95 -31.91
N TRP A 56 48.40 -25.64 -30.72
CA TRP A 56 49.33 -24.55 -30.48
C TRP A 56 50.62 -25.02 -29.81
N THR A 57 51.73 -24.37 -30.14
CA THR A 57 53.07 -24.63 -29.60
C THR A 57 53.63 -23.37 -28.93
N VAL A 58 54.43 -23.55 -27.88
CA VAL A 58 55.05 -22.47 -27.10
C VAL A 58 56.58 -22.54 -27.21
N ASP A 59 57.21 -21.40 -27.46
CA ASP A 59 58.66 -21.18 -27.43
C ASP A 59 59.01 -20.10 -26.39
N VAL A 60 60.13 -20.24 -25.69
CA VAL A 60 60.54 -19.34 -24.59
C VAL A 60 62.05 -19.11 -24.55
N PRO A 61 62.54 -18.00 -23.96
CA PRO A 61 63.97 -17.72 -23.89
C PRO A 61 64.73 -18.77 -23.07
N ASP A 62 65.98 -19.08 -23.47
CA ASP A 62 66.89 -20.07 -22.85
C ASP A 62 67.07 -19.98 -21.32
N TRP A 63 66.74 -18.84 -20.72
CA TRP A 63 66.78 -18.58 -19.27
C TRP A 63 65.43 -18.82 -18.56
N SER A 64 64.47 -19.46 -19.25
CA SER A 64 63.15 -19.80 -18.75
C SER A 64 62.67 -21.16 -19.30
N VAL A 65 61.63 -21.76 -18.70
CA VAL A 65 61.10 -23.07 -19.12
C VAL A 65 59.58 -23.05 -19.13
N ALA A 66 58.95 -23.44 -20.25
CA ALA A 66 57.50 -23.55 -20.39
C ALA A 66 56.98 -24.99 -20.16
N THR A 67 55.76 -25.13 -19.63
CA THR A 67 55.06 -26.43 -19.51
C THR A 67 53.53 -26.25 -19.54
N PRO A 68 52.78 -27.00 -20.39
CA PRO A 68 53.27 -27.81 -21.51
C PRO A 68 53.76 -26.94 -22.67
N LEU A 69 54.61 -27.49 -23.53
CA LEU A 69 55.09 -26.83 -24.76
C LEU A 69 54.11 -26.93 -25.94
N ILE A 70 53.08 -27.78 -25.83
CA ILE A 70 52.07 -28.03 -26.87
C ILE A 70 50.70 -28.21 -26.20
N GLY A 71 49.64 -27.67 -26.80
CA GLY A 71 48.25 -27.91 -26.42
C GLY A 71 47.29 -27.88 -27.62
N GLU A 72 46.03 -28.26 -27.41
CA GLU A 72 44.99 -28.29 -28.44
C GLU A 72 43.76 -27.51 -27.96
N GLY A 73 43.21 -26.64 -28.83
CA GLY A 73 42.06 -25.81 -28.50
C GLY A 73 42.35 -24.78 -27.42
N ASN A 74 41.41 -24.53 -26.51
CA ASN A 74 41.61 -23.61 -25.40
C ASN A 74 42.36 -24.31 -24.24
N GLY A 75 43.42 -23.70 -23.71
CA GLY A 75 44.22 -24.28 -22.63
C GLY A 75 45.10 -23.27 -21.90
N THR A 76 46.09 -23.76 -21.14
CA THR A 76 47.02 -22.93 -20.37
C THR A 76 48.43 -23.51 -20.39
N PHE A 77 49.44 -22.66 -20.21
CA PHE A 77 50.83 -23.06 -19.98
C PHE A 77 51.49 -22.15 -18.94
N THR A 78 52.51 -22.68 -18.24
CA THR A 78 53.27 -21.96 -17.21
C THR A 78 54.71 -21.78 -17.68
N VAL A 79 55.30 -20.60 -17.47
CA VAL A 79 56.70 -20.28 -17.77
C VAL A 79 57.44 -19.93 -16.47
N ILE A 80 58.50 -20.67 -16.16
CA ILE A 80 59.34 -20.45 -14.98
C ILE A 80 60.60 -19.68 -15.41
N VAL A 81 60.78 -18.47 -14.87
CA VAL A 81 61.91 -17.57 -15.13
C VAL A 81 62.99 -17.75 -14.07
N GLN A 82 64.21 -18.07 -14.48
CA GLN A 82 65.34 -18.25 -13.56
C GLN A 82 65.82 -16.91 -12.97
N PRO A 83 66.55 -16.89 -11.83
CA PRO A 83 67.18 -15.67 -11.32
C PRO A 83 68.19 -15.05 -12.32
N ASN A 84 68.30 -13.72 -12.33
CA ASN A 84 69.32 -12.98 -13.06
C ASN A 84 70.52 -12.69 -12.16
N GLN A 85 71.58 -13.48 -12.31
CA GLN A 85 72.84 -13.30 -11.54
C GLN A 85 73.76 -12.23 -12.13
N ASN A 86 73.33 -11.49 -13.16
CA ASN A 86 74.12 -10.45 -13.81
C ASN A 86 73.84 -9.05 -13.23
N THR A 87 74.81 -8.15 -13.38
CA THR A 87 74.72 -6.73 -13.00
C THR A 87 74.03 -5.85 -14.06
N GLU A 88 73.47 -6.46 -15.11
CA GLU A 88 72.72 -5.79 -16.18
C GLU A 88 71.37 -6.50 -16.40
N ASP A 89 70.38 -5.75 -16.88
CA ASP A 89 69.05 -6.26 -17.21
C ASP A 89 69.10 -7.17 -18.44
N ARG A 90 68.27 -8.22 -18.49
CA ARG A 90 68.16 -9.12 -19.64
C ARG A 90 66.76 -9.13 -20.24
N LYS A 91 66.66 -9.30 -21.57
CA LYS A 91 65.40 -9.34 -22.32
C LYS A 91 65.26 -10.63 -23.13
N GLY A 92 64.02 -10.99 -23.45
CA GLY A 92 63.66 -12.15 -24.28
C GLY A 92 62.21 -12.08 -24.76
N GLU A 93 61.80 -13.07 -25.55
CA GLU A 93 60.47 -13.16 -26.16
C GLU A 93 59.86 -14.55 -25.93
N ILE A 94 58.58 -14.59 -25.55
CA ILE A 94 57.77 -15.82 -25.46
C ILE A 94 56.89 -15.88 -26.71
N GLY A 95 57.09 -16.90 -27.54
CA GLY A 95 56.33 -17.13 -28.77
C GLY A 95 55.24 -18.18 -28.57
N VAL A 96 54.04 -17.96 -29.09
CA VAL A 96 52.98 -18.96 -29.18
C VAL A 96 52.46 -19.00 -30.60
N GLU A 97 52.42 -20.18 -31.22
CA GLU A 97 52.02 -20.36 -32.63
C GLU A 97 50.86 -21.36 -32.75
N CYS A 98 49.92 -21.10 -33.67
CA CYS A 98 48.87 -22.02 -34.10
C CYS A 98 48.69 -21.89 -35.61
N GLY A 99 49.06 -22.93 -36.36
CA GLY A 99 48.90 -22.97 -37.81
C GLY A 99 49.74 -21.89 -38.51
N THR A 100 49.09 -20.81 -38.94
CA THR A 100 49.74 -19.66 -39.61
C THR A 100 49.70 -18.35 -38.81
N VAL A 101 49.25 -18.39 -37.56
CA VAL A 101 49.15 -17.23 -36.66
C VAL A 101 50.05 -17.42 -35.45
N SER A 102 50.83 -16.39 -35.10
CA SER A 102 51.69 -16.38 -33.91
C SER A 102 51.53 -15.09 -33.10
N VAL A 103 51.73 -15.22 -31.79
CA VAL A 103 51.73 -14.14 -30.79
C VAL A 103 53.08 -14.15 -30.09
N VAL A 104 53.72 -12.98 -29.97
CA VAL A 104 55.03 -12.82 -29.33
C VAL A 104 54.91 -11.82 -28.19
N ILE A 105 55.43 -12.19 -27.01
CA ILE A 105 55.33 -11.42 -25.76
C ILE A 105 56.74 -11.13 -25.25
N SER A 106 57.12 -9.85 -25.15
CA SER A 106 58.43 -9.45 -24.64
C SER A 106 58.50 -9.51 -23.11
N ILE A 107 59.63 -9.96 -22.58
CA ILE A 107 59.90 -10.06 -21.14
C ILE A 107 61.28 -9.47 -20.81
N THR A 108 61.35 -8.67 -19.73
CA THR A 108 62.57 -8.05 -19.21
C THR A 108 62.78 -8.47 -17.75
N GLN A 109 64.02 -8.72 -17.34
CA GLN A 109 64.37 -9.07 -15.97
C GLN A 109 65.51 -8.19 -15.43
N GLY A 110 65.31 -7.61 -14.25
CA GLY A 110 66.24 -6.66 -13.62
C GLY A 110 67.57 -7.27 -13.15
N LYS A 111 68.60 -6.42 -13.00
CA LYS A 111 69.93 -6.73 -12.45
C LYS A 111 69.98 -6.96 -10.92
N LYS A 112 71.07 -7.57 -10.46
CA LYS A 112 71.48 -7.65 -9.05
C LYS A 112 72.36 -6.45 -8.66
N GLU A 113 72.17 -5.87 -7.46
CA GLU A 113 72.95 -4.71 -6.96
C GLU A 113 73.95 -5.10 -5.86
N GLU A 114 75.04 -4.32 -5.71
CA GLU A 114 76.10 -4.53 -4.71
C GLU A 114 75.94 -3.58 -3.50
N GLU A 115 76.16 -4.10 -2.29
CA GLU A 115 76.11 -3.34 -1.04
C GLU A 115 77.40 -2.55 -0.74
N LYS A 116 77.26 -1.41 -0.09
CA LYS A 116 78.35 -0.68 0.59
C LYS A 116 77.88 -0.08 1.91
N GLU A 117 78.58 -0.41 2.99
CA GLU A 117 78.47 0.25 4.29
C GLU A 117 79.21 1.60 4.29
N GLU A 118 78.70 2.60 5.02
CA GLU A 118 79.49 3.78 5.44
C GLU A 118 78.96 4.38 6.76
N GLU A 119 79.86 4.89 7.60
CA GLU A 119 79.60 5.28 9.00
C GLU A 119 78.82 6.60 9.19
N LEU A 120 78.16 6.78 10.34
CA LEU A 120 77.52 8.05 10.72
C LEU A 120 78.55 9.13 11.14
N PRO A 121 78.49 10.36 10.62
CA PRO A 121 79.24 11.51 11.13
C PRO A 121 78.45 12.31 12.21
N PRO A 122 79.14 12.96 13.17
CA PRO A 122 78.50 13.70 14.27
C PRO A 122 78.00 15.10 13.86
N LEU A 123 76.97 15.61 14.55
CA LEU A 123 76.47 16.99 14.39
C LEU A 123 77.07 18.00 15.39
N ASN A 124 76.92 19.27 14.99
CA ASN A 124 77.44 20.53 15.53
C ASN A 124 77.40 20.71 17.08
N PRO A 125 78.51 21.09 17.75
CA PRO A 125 78.63 21.19 19.23
C PRO A 125 77.94 22.40 19.90
N ASN A 126 76.84 22.91 19.33
CA ASN A 126 76.13 24.13 19.79
C ASN A 126 74.67 23.89 20.23
N SER A 127 74.24 22.65 20.47
CA SER A 127 72.97 22.43 21.18
C SER A 127 73.15 22.79 22.66
N ASP A 128 72.16 23.48 23.24
CA ASP A 128 72.09 23.73 24.69
C ASP A 128 71.71 22.44 25.48
N TYR A 129 71.60 21.29 24.79
CA TYR A 129 71.26 19.99 25.37
C TYR A 129 72.47 19.33 26.04
N VAL A 130 72.26 18.84 27.27
CA VAL A 130 73.25 18.01 27.99
C VAL A 130 72.66 16.65 28.28
N ASP A 131 73.22 15.61 27.65
CA ASP A 131 72.95 14.24 28.04
C ASP A 131 73.53 13.97 29.44
N LEU A 132 72.66 13.57 30.35
CA LEU A 132 73.02 13.23 31.73
C LEU A 132 73.41 11.75 31.90
N GLY A 133 73.38 10.94 30.84
CA GLY A 133 73.80 9.53 30.85
C GLY A 133 72.93 8.65 31.74
N MET A 134 71.62 8.93 31.77
CA MET A 134 70.64 8.27 32.64
C MET A 134 70.27 6.84 32.17
N ASP A 135 70.67 6.50 30.96
CA ASP A 135 70.58 5.20 30.30
C ASP A 135 71.65 4.20 30.78
N LYS A 136 72.67 4.67 31.51
CA LYS A 136 73.76 3.84 32.02
C LYS A 136 73.36 3.09 33.28
N VAL A 137 73.72 1.80 33.33
CA VAL A 137 73.53 0.92 34.48
C VAL A 137 74.09 1.56 35.76
N ASP A 138 73.34 1.44 36.86
CA ASP A 138 73.62 1.99 38.19
C ASP A 138 73.62 3.54 38.33
N VAL A 139 73.13 4.29 37.34
CA VAL A 139 72.78 5.71 37.51
C VAL A 139 71.35 5.84 38.06
N THR A 140 71.15 6.56 39.17
CA THR A 140 69.82 6.72 39.80
C THR A 140 69.37 8.17 39.82
N LEU A 141 68.10 8.44 39.47
CA LEU A 141 67.51 9.79 39.45
C LEU A 141 66.30 9.92 40.40
N ALA A 142 66.23 11.05 41.12
CA ALA A 142 65.07 11.49 41.88
C ALA A 142 64.67 12.91 41.47
N TYR A 143 63.40 13.11 41.06
CA TYR A 143 62.85 14.42 40.69
C TYR A 143 61.65 14.78 41.58
N ASP A 144 61.72 15.95 42.21
CA ASP A 144 60.61 16.59 42.93
C ASP A 144 59.85 17.52 41.98
N THR A 145 58.66 17.09 41.57
CA THR A 145 57.77 17.80 40.64
C THR A 145 57.18 19.09 41.21
N LEU A 146 57.10 19.23 42.55
CA LEU A 146 56.59 20.43 43.23
C LEU A 146 57.68 21.49 43.39
N SER A 147 58.91 21.07 43.70
CA SER A 147 60.03 21.99 43.89
C SER A 147 60.86 22.24 42.63
N GLY A 148 60.71 21.43 41.57
CA GLY A 148 61.54 21.49 40.36
C GLY A 148 62.97 20.97 40.55
N ARG A 149 63.26 20.23 41.63
CA ARG A 149 64.61 19.80 41.98
C ARG A 149 64.89 18.39 41.45
N VAL A 150 65.96 18.24 40.66
CA VAL A 150 66.41 16.97 40.08
C VAL A 150 67.73 16.55 40.74
N THR A 151 67.84 15.30 41.17
CA THR A 151 69.06 14.75 41.79
C THR A 151 69.45 13.46 41.07
N VAL A 152 70.67 13.39 40.53
CA VAL A 152 71.21 12.25 39.78
C VAL A 152 72.45 11.75 40.50
N THR A 153 72.57 10.43 40.71
CA THR A 153 73.76 9.81 41.34
C THR A 153 74.36 8.80 40.39
N TYR A 154 75.68 8.89 40.21
CA TYR A 154 76.48 8.09 39.28
C TYR A 154 77.29 7.02 40.03
N PRO A 155 77.57 5.84 39.44
CA PRO A 155 78.39 4.83 40.11
C PRO A 155 79.86 5.26 40.22
N ASP A 156 80.45 5.78 39.14
CA ASP A 156 81.90 6.03 39.02
C ASP A 156 82.33 7.49 39.25
N ALA A 157 81.44 8.34 39.78
CA ALA A 157 81.64 9.80 39.95
C ALA A 157 81.99 10.61 38.67
N ASN A 158 81.90 10.01 37.48
CA ASN A 158 82.04 10.69 36.19
C ASN A 158 80.77 11.49 35.84
N ILE A 159 80.57 12.63 36.52
CA ILE A 159 79.44 13.54 36.31
C ILE A 159 79.62 14.31 34.97
N PRO A 160 78.60 14.38 34.09
CA PRO A 160 78.65 15.18 32.86
C PRO A 160 78.87 16.68 33.09
N ASN A 161 79.48 17.36 32.12
CA ASN A 161 79.69 18.80 32.17
C ASN A 161 78.36 19.55 31.99
N LEU A 162 77.89 20.19 33.06
CA LEU A 162 76.64 20.95 33.10
C LEU A 162 76.88 22.47 33.24
N TYR A 163 75.91 23.29 32.86
CA TYR A 163 75.92 24.75 33.03
C TYR A 163 74.50 25.29 33.23
N GLU A 164 74.37 26.48 33.81
CA GLU A 164 73.07 27.15 33.96
C GLU A 164 72.50 27.56 32.60
N GLY A 165 71.24 27.23 32.36
CA GLY A 165 70.57 27.38 31.07
C GLY A 165 70.65 26.15 30.16
N ALA A 166 71.45 25.13 30.51
CA ALA A 166 71.43 23.84 29.80
C ALA A 166 70.05 23.19 29.90
N ALA A 167 69.59 22.57 28.81
CA ALA A 167 68.36 21.81 28.75
C ALA A 167 68.66 20.30 28.79
N PHE A 168 67.78 19.53 29.43
CA PHE A 168 67.83 18.08 29.40
C PHE A 168 66.42 17.49 29.46
N VAL A 169 66.30 16.23 29.06
CA VAL A 169 65.04 15.48 29.08
C VAL A 169 65.12 14.50 30.24
N LEU A 170 64.08 14.46 31.08
CA LEU A 170 63.99 13.46 32.15
C LEU A 170 63.67 12.06 31.59
N PRO A 171 63.88 10.97 32.35
CA PRO A 171 63.56 9.64 31.88
C PRO A 171 62.04 9.39 31.82
N ASP A 172 61.67 8.23 31.30
CA ASP A 172 60.29 7.75 31.14
C ASP A 172 59.49 7.73 32.44
N ASP A 173 60.11 7.31 33.55
CA ASP A 173 59.57 7.37 34.93
C ASP A 173 59.00 8.76 35.31
N TYR A 174 59.43 9.82 34.64
CA TYR A 174 59.02 11.20 34.87
C TYR A 174 58.41 11.84 33.61
N ASN A 175 57.77 11.02 32.75
CA ASN A 175 57.03 11.42 31.56
C ASN A 175 57.87 12.25 30.55
N TYR A 176 59.19 12.04 30.48
CA TYR A 176 60.07 12.79 29.58
C TYR A 176 59.95 14.33 29.71
N ASP A 177 59.67 14.85 30.91
CA ASP A 177 59.53 16.30 31.15
C ASP A 177 60.84 17.04 30.80
N ILE A 178 60.72 18.11 30.02
CA ILE A 178 61.86 18.90 29.53
C ILE A 178 62.23 19.89 30.63
N ARG A 179 63.46 19.81 31.15
CA ARG A 179 63.95 20.67 32.24
C ARG A 179 65.07 21.57 31.76
N VAL A 180 65.08 22.81 32.25
CA VAL A 180 66.20 23.75 32.08
C VAL A 180 66.86 23.95 33.44
N VAL A 181 68.19 23.87 33.48
CA VAL A 181 68.98 24.05 34.70
C VAL A 181 68.98 25.52 35.12
N ASP A 182 68.34 25.83 36.24
CA ASP A 182 68.39 27.18 36.82
C ASP A 182 69.70 27.35 37.63
N SER A 183 70.11 26.32 38.37
CA SER A 183 71.38 26.22 39.10
C SER A 183 71.70 24.77 39.46
N TYR A 184 72.95 24.45 39.77
CA TYR A 184 73.34 23.08 40.14
C TYR A 184 74.53 23.01 41.10
N THR A 185 74.70 21.86 41.74
CA THR A 185 75.80 21.52 42.65
C THR A 185 76.16 20.04 42.49
N SER A 186 77.44 19.70 42.51
CA SER A 186 77.93 18.31 42.55
C SER A 186 78.67 18.03 43.86
N SER A 187 78.44 16.84 44.41
CA SER A 187 79.03 16.39 45.68
C SER A 187 79.32 14.89 45.60
N GLY A 188 80.61 14.53 45.61
CA GLY A 188 81.04 13.15 45.38
C GLY A 188 80.58 12.67 44.01
N ASN A 189 79.72 11.65 44.01
CA ASN A 189 79.12 11.06 42.81
C ASN A 189 77.66 11.51 42.55
N THR A 190 77.13 12.47 43.32
CA THR A 190 75.76 12.99 43.16
C THR A 190 75.77 14.41 42.60
N LEU A 191 74.95 14.65 41.56
CA LEU A 191 74.62 15.93 40.95
C LEU A 191 73.21 16.34 41.40
N THR A 192 73.06 17.51 42.02
CA THR A 192 71.76 18.10 42.37
C THR A 192 71.55 19.39 41.60
N MET A 193 70.45 19.47 40.85
CA MET A 193 70.03 20.60 40.03
C MET A 193 68.71 21.18 40.56
N GLN A 194 68.61 22.50 40.55
CA GLN A 194 67.35 23.22 40.59
C GLN A 194 66.95 23.55 39.15
N THR A 195 65.72 23.23 38.75
CA THR A 195 65.30 23.34 37.35
C THR A 195 63.92 23.98 37.17
N SER A 196 63.77 24.68 36.05
CA SER A 196 62.51 25.20 35.54
C SER A 196 61.99 24.35 34.38
N SER A 197 60.71 24.48 34.06
CA SER A 197 60.11 23.78 32.92
C SER A 197 60.66 24.37 31.62
N GLY A 198 61.26 23.53 30.79
CA GLY A 198 61.65 23.85 29.43
C GLY A 198 60.57 23.49 28.41
N ASN A 199 60.85 23.78 27.15
CA ASN A 199 60.06 23.35 25.99
C ASN A 199 60.96 22.92 24.82
N MET A 200 60.38 22.46 23.72
CA MET A 200 61.13 21.95 22.56
C MET A 200 62.13 22.97 21.97
N CYS A 201 61.84 24.26 22.06
CA CYS A 201 62.72 25.32 21.58
C CYS A 201 63.93 25.59 22.49
N ASN A 202 63.97 25.02 23.71
CA ASN A 202 65.18 24.95 24.53
C ASN A 202 66.13 23.83 24.06
N LEU A 203 65.63 22.79 23.41
CA LEU A 203 66.42 21.63 22.99
C LEU A 203 67.04 21.80 21.59
N PHE A 204 66.27 22.33 20.63
CA PHE A 204 66.64 22.35 19.20
C PHE A 204 66.98 23.73 18.64
N ARG A 205 67.47 24.62 19.49
CA ARG A 205 67.77 26.02 19.12
C ARG A 205 68.74 26.11 17.93
N ASN A 206 68.34 26.83 16.88
CA ASN A 206 69.11 27.00 15.64
C ASN A 206 69.42 25.67 14.89
N VAL A 207 68.57 24.66 15.03
CA VAL A 207 68.68 23.38 14.30
C VAL A 207 67.48 23.18 13.39
N SER A 208 67.73 22.71 12.18
CA SER A 208 66.71 22.27 11.22
C SER A 208 66.96 20.79 10.90
N PHE A 209 65.95 19.93 11.04
CA PHE A 209 66.09 18.49 10.87
C PHE A 209 64.79 17.82 10.41
N THR A 210 64.94 16.66 9.77
CA THR A 210 63.82 15.81 9.35
C THR A 210 63.91 14.46 10.06
N LEU A 211 62.80 13.98 10.62
CA LEU A 211 62.65 12.63 11.14
C LEU A 211 61.84 11.82 10.12
N SER A 212 62.29 10.62 9.75
CA SER A 212 61.61 9.76 8.78
C SER A 212 61.65 8.29 9.20
N THR A 213 60.54 7.56 9.03
CA THR A 213 60.52 6.10 9.17
C THR A 213 60.82 5.35 7.87
N ALA A 214 60.50 5.96 6.71
CA ALA A 214 60.68 5.31 5.41
C ALA A 214 62.16 5.05 5.08
N ALA A 215 62.48 3.82 4.70
CA ALA A 215 63.85 3.39 4.35
C ALA A 215 64.43 4.07 3.09
N THR A 216 63.59 4.65 2.23
CA THR A 216 63.94 5.24 0.92
C THR A 216 63.93 6.77 0.91
N ALA A 217 64.03 7.42 2.07
CA ALA A 217 64.01 8.89 2.15
C ALA A 217 65.27 9.52 1.52
N GLU A 218 65.16 9.92 0.25
CA GLU A 218 66.22 10.62 -0.48
C GLU A 218 66.69 11.90 0.23
N THR A 219 67.96 12.21 0.04
CA THR A 219 68.72 13.15 0.87
C THR A 219 68.28 14.63 0.78
N LYS A 220 68.28 15.26 1.96
CA LYS A 220 68.16 16.71 2.25
C LYS A 220 66.77 17.34 2.15
N SER A 221 66.41 17.98 3.26
CA SER A 221 65.40 19.05 3.34
C SER A 221 65.76 20.22 2.39
N ALA A 222 64.76 21.01 1.98
CA ALA A 222 64.91 22.10 1.01
C ALA A 222 65.98 23.13 1.37
N ASP A 223 66.22 23.33 2.67
CA ASP A 223 67.22 24.28 3.21
C ASP A 223 68.53 23.59 3.63
N GLY A 224 68.68 22.29 3.35
CA GLY A 224 69.89 21.50 3.61
C GLY A 224 69.90 20.69 4.91
N GLY A 225 68.75 20.59 5.61
CA GLY A 225 68.60 19.81 6.83
C GLY A 225 68.83 18.31 6.65
N HIS A 226 69.33 17.65 7.70
CA HIS A 226 69.63 16.21 7.72
C HIS A 226 68.37 15.38 8.05
N VAL A 227 68.24 14.21 7.41
CA VAL A 227 67.21 13.21 7.69
C VAL A 227 67.75 12.19 8.70
N PHE A 228 67.02 11.96 9.79
CA PHE A 228 67.37 11.00 10.83
C PHE A 228 66.37 9.83 10.83
N PRO A 229 66.83 8.58 10.63
CA PRO A 229 66.03 7.40 10.92
C PRO A 229 65.91 7.17 12.45
N PRO A 230 64.98 6.33 12.92
CA PRO A 230 64.92 5.95 14.32
C PRO A 230 66.22 5.23 14.75
N VAL A 231 66.71 5.53 15.97
CA VAL A 231 67.86 4.85 16.58
C VAL A 231 67.43 3.58 17.33
N SER A 232 66.24 3.60 17.93
CA SER A 232 65.53 2.39 18.33
C SER A 232 64.03 2.57 18.12
N TYR A 233 63.31 1.47 17.93
CA TYR A 233 61.86 1.45 18.05
C TYR A 233 61.40 0.20 18.80
N GLY A 234 60.30 0.37 19.52
CA GLY A 234 59.62 -0.69 20.23
C GLY A 234 58.18 -0.28 20.49
N TYR A 235 57.47 -1.08 21.26
CA TYR A 235 56.10 -0.78 21.66
C TYR A 235 55.93 -0.91 23.17
N ILE A 236 54.94 -0.23 23.72
CA ILE A 236 54.47 -0.47 25.09
C ILE A 236 53.23 -1.36 25.02
N ASP A 237 53.31 -2.54 25.62
CA ASP A 237 52.21 -3.51 25.60
C ASP A 237 51.00 -3.05 26.43
N ASN A 238 49.91 -3.80 26.34
CA ASN A 238 48.66 -3.52 27.06
C ASN A 238 48.74 -3.64 28.60
N LYS A 239 49.92 -3.94 29.17
CA LYS A 239 50.19 -3.90 30.62
C LYS A 239 51.10 -2.73 31.02
N GLY A 240 51.64 -1.99 30.05
CA GLY A 240 52.60 -0.92 30.28
C GLY A 240 54.07 -1.35 30.21
N GLU A 241 54.38 -2.58 29.78
CA GLU A 241 55.78 -3.03 29.63
C GLU A 241 56.32 -2.66 28.25
N TYR A 242 57.54 -2.10 28.18
CA TYR A 242 58.20 -1.72 26.93
C TYR A 242 58.96 -2.91 26.31
N HIS A 243 58.66 -3.22 25.05
CA HIS A 243 59.31 -4.28 24.27
C HIS A 243 60.06 -3.68 23.08
N GLU A 244 61.39 -3.77 23.10
CA GLU A 244 62.25 -3.21 22.05
C GLU A 244 62.36 -4.16 20.85
N LEU A 245 61.83 -3.71 19.70
CA LEU A 245 61.79 -4.48 18.45
C LEU A 245 63.04 -4.29 17.60
N TYR A 246 63.61 -3.09 17.60
CA TYR A 246 64.82 -2.75 16.85
C TYR A 246 65.65 -1.77 17.66
N ASN A 247 66.96 -1.99 17.65
CA ASN A 247 67.94 -1.10 18.21
C ASN A 247 69.13 -1.08 17.24
N LYS A 248 69.59 0.12 16.84
CA LYS A 248 70.70 0.27 15.91
C LYS A 248 71.99 -0.42 16.40
N ASP A 249 72.14 -0.57 17.72
CA ASP A 249 73.30 -1.21 18.35
C ASP A 249 73.13 -2.73 18.56
N ASP A 250 71.95 -3.31 18.28
CA ASP A 250 71.69 -4.76 18.30
C ASP A 250 71.14 -5.27 16.96
N LEU A 251 72.07 -5.59 16.05
CA LEU A 251 71.81 -6.06 14.69
C LEU A 251 71.18 -7.47 14.60
N THR A 252 70.83 -8.12 15.72
CA THR A 252 70.24 -9.47 15.70
C THR A 252 68.73 -9.49 15.39
N LYS A 253 68.07 -8.31 15.31
CA LYS A 253 66.63 -8.15 15.10
C LYS A 253 66.26 -7.46 13.77
N SER A 254 66.15 -8.27 12.71
CA SER A 254 65.47 -8.00 11.41
C SER A 254 65.88 -6.80 10.53
N GLU A 255 65.66 -6.94 9.22
CA GLU A 255 66.06 -6.01 8.16
C GLU A 255 65.28 -4.67 8.15
N TYR A 256 65.89 -3.66 7.53
CA TYR A 256 65.54 -2.24 7.55
C TYR A 256 64.22 -1.90 6.79
N ASN A 257 63.05 -2.27 7.33
CA ASN A 257 61.74 -1.93 6.75
C ASN A 257 60.72 -1.44 7.81
N VAL A 258 61.06 -0.33 8.47
CA VAL A 258 60.30 0.22 9.60
C VAL A 258 59.13 1.08 9.13
N LYS A 259 57.91 0.54 9.19
CA LYS A 259 56.68 1.35 9.05
C LYS A 259 56.37 2.09 10.35
N PHE A 260 55.95 3.35 10.23
CA PHE A 260 55.42 4.15 11.36
C PHE A 260 54.15 3.51 11.95
N LEU A 261 53.39 2.83 11.09
CA LEU A 261 52.27 1.96 11.45
C LEU A 261 52.13 0.89 10.37
N ASP A 262 51.97 -0.39 10.72
CA ASP A 262 51.41 -1.41 9.80
C ASP A 262 50.39 -2.23 10.58
N TYR A 263 49.13 -1.93 10.34
CA TYR A 263 47.97 -2.57 10.92
C TYR A 263 47.36 -3.51 9.88
N HIS A 264 47.19 -4.78 10.22
CA HIS A 264 46.33 -5.69 9.47
C HIS A 264 45.44 -6.44 10.44
N LYS A 265 44.11 -6.32 10.28
CA LYS A 265 43.15 -7.06 11.09
C LYS A 265 41.94 -7.48 10.26
N ASN A 266 41.48 -8.70 10.52
CA ASN A 266 40.32 -9.30 9.88
C ASN A 266 39.23 -9.50 10.95
N TYR A 267 38.01 -9.07 10.60
CA TYR A 267 36.78 -9.09 11.38
C TYR A 267 35.65 -9.79 10.62
N ASP A 268 35.98 -10.70 9.70
CA ASP A 268 35.03 -11.55 8.99
C ASP A 268 34.13 -12.29 10.01
N GLY A 269 32.82 -12.10 9.91
CA GLY A 269 31.82 -12.68 10.81
C GLY A 269 31.50 -11.88 12.07
N GLU A 270 32.13 -10.72 12.31
CA GLU A 270 31.89 -9.94 13.54
C GLU A 270 30.51 -9.26 13.52
N VAL A 271 29.76 -9.38 14.63
CA VAL A 271 28.46 -8.74 14.85
C VAL A 271 28.67 -7.34 15.43
N LEU A 272 28.30 -6.34 14.65
CA LEU A 272 28.56 -4.91 14.88
C LEU A 272 27.42 -4.26 15.66
N TRP A 273 26.23 -4.84 15.55
CA TRP A 273 25.05 -4.50 16.33
C TRP A 273 24.11 -5.69 16.37
N GLU A 274 23.74 -6.11 17.58
CA GLU A 274 22.64 -7.06 17.82
C GLU A 274 21.50 -6.29 18.51
N GLY A 275 20.34 -6.26 17.85
CA GLY A 275 19.15 -5.57 18.33
C GLY A 275 17.97 -6.50 18.50
N LYS A 276 16.95 -6.04 19.24
CA LYS A 276 15.72 -6.80 19.52
C LYS A 276 14.96 -7.28 18.27
N TRP A 277 15.26 -6.70 17.11
CA TRP A 277 14.56 -6.95 15.84
C TRP A 277 15.50 -7.26 14.66
N GLY A 278 16.78 -7.54 14.92
CA GLY A 278 17.74 -7.94 13.88
C GLY A 278 19.22 -7.69 14.19
N GLU A 279 20.09 -7.96 13.21
CA GLU A 279 21.55 -7.96 13.32
C GLU A 279 22.22 -7.17 12.18
N ILE A 280 23.36 -6.54 12.47
CA ILE A 280 24.32 -6.06 11.48
C ILE A 280 25.65 -6.78 11.73
N SER A 281 26.20 -7.45 10.72
CA SER A 281 27.47 -8.18 10.81
C SER A 281 28.34 -8.02 9.57
N TRP A 282 29.66 -8.13 9.74
CA TRP A 282 30.59 -8.20 8.62
C TRP A 282 30.55 -9.59 8.00
N LYS A 283 30.19 -9.72 6.71
CA LYS A 283 30.41 -10.96 5.95
C LYS A 283 31.85 -11.05 5.43
N LYS A 284 32.46 -9.90 5.13
CA LYS A 284 33.90 -9.70 5.06
C LYS A 284 34.30 -8.37 5.66
N CYS A 285 35.43 -8.33 6.34
CA CYS A 285 36.03 -7.11 6.85
C CYS A 285 37.51 -7.32 7.15
N SER A 286 38.37 -7.13 6.14
CA SER A 286 39.82 -7.06 6.32
C SER A 286 40.29 -5.65 6.02
N ASP A 287 40.88 -4.99 7.02
CA ASP A 287 41.56 -3.71 6.85
C ASP A 287 43.06 -3.92 7.00
N ARG A 288 43.82 -3.48 5.99
CA ARG A 288 45.26 -3.24 6.12
C ARG A 288 45.56 -1.76 5.91
N PHE A 289 46.28 -1.17 6.86
CA PHE A 289 46.69 0.22 6.82
C PHE A 289 48.16 0.31 7.21
N SER A 290 48.97 0.82 6.28
CA SER A 290 50.39 1.06 6.50
C SER A 290 50.70 2.55 6.35
N LEU A 291 51.50 3.11 7.25
CA LEU A 291 52.01 4.47 7.23
C LEU A 291 53.52 4.48 7.36
N ASP A 292 54.13 5.42 6.66
CA ASP A 292 55.41 6.04 6.95
C ASP A 292 55.16 7.48 7.38
N ALA A 293 55.93 7.97 8.36
CA ALA A 293 55.84 9.36 8.80
C ALA A 293 57.13 10.12 8.46
N VAL A 294 56.96 11.37 8.05
CA VAL A 294 58.04 12.34 7.82
C VAL A 294 57.68 13.64 8.53
N PHE A 295 58.54 14.08 9.45
CA PHE A 295 58.38 15.32 10.20
C PHE A 295 59.60 16.22 9.98
N GLU A 296 59.41 17.45 9.52
CA GLU A 296 60.45 18.45 9.32
C GLU A 296 60.26 19.60 10.31
N PHE A 297 61.32 19.98 11.01
CA PHE A 297 61.32 21.08 11.98
C PHE A 297 62.42 22.10 11.63
N ASP A 298 62.13 23.39 11.73
CA ASP A 298 63.12 24.48 11.68
C ASP A 298 62.92 25.47 12.84
N PHE A 299 63.93 25.59 13.71
CA PHE A 299 63.93 26.44 14.88
C PHE A 299 64.94 27.60 14.73
N GLY A 300 64.51 28.84 14.97
CA GLY A 300 65.30 30.05 14.72
C GLY A 300 65.77 30.84 15.95
N GLU A 301 66.68 31.79 15.69
CA GLU A 301 67.28 32.67 16.70
C GLU A 301 66.41 33.90 17.04
N THR A 302 66.49 34.38 18.30
CA THR A 302 66.15 35.75 18.70
C THR A 302 67.36 36.43 19.37
N THR A 303 67.46 37.75 19.21
CA THR A 303 68.68 38.53 19.46
C THR A 303 69.14 38.58 20.93
N LYS A 304 70.46 38.62 21.13
CA LYS A 304 71.15 38.75 22.43
C LYS A 304 70.83 40.06 23.18
N GLU A 305 69.70 40.12 23.87
CA GLU A 305 69.52 41.06 25.00
C GLU A 305 68.41 40.68 26.00
N GLU A 306 67.57 39.68 25.70
CA GLU A 306 66.72 39.01 26.70
C GLU A 306 67.01 37.50 26.68
N LYS A 307 66.96 36.83 27.85
CA LYS A 307 66.89 35.35 27.91
C LYS A 307 65.53 34.92 27.37
N LYS A 308 65.39 34.84 26.04
CA LYS A 308 64.21 34.34 25.35
C LYS A 308 64.56 33.14 24.47
N ILE A 309 63.57 32.26 24.42
CA ILE A 309 63.61 30.92 23.84
C ILE A 309 63.60 31.06 22.30
N GLY A 310 64.13 30.07 21.57
CA GLY A 310 64.03 30.06 20.10
C GLY A 310 62.57 30.01 19.64
N ASP A 311 62.28 30.58 18.47
CA ASP A 311 60.94 30.46 17.86
C ASP A 311 60.95 29.44 16.73
N LEU A 312 59.96 28.54 16.70
CA LEU A 312 59.69 27.69 15.54
C LEU A 312 59.38 28.58 14.33
N LYS A 313 60.10 28.36 13.22
CA LYS A 313 59.95 29.10 11.96
C LYS A 313 59.10 28.36 10.95
N TYR A 314 59.28 27.05 10.87
CA TYR A 314 58.67 26.19 9.87
C TYR A 314 58.51 24.78 10.43
N PHE A 315 57.42 24.13 10.02
CA PHE A 315 57.13 22.75 10.35
C PHE A 315 56.38 22.10 9.19
N THR A 316 56.78 20.88 8.82
CA THR A 316 55.88 19.95 8.12
C THR A 316 55.73 18.65 8.88
N GLY A 317 54.53 18.10 8.85
CA GLY A 317 54.27 16.71 9.23
C GLY A 317 53.45 16.09 8.12
N GLU A 318 53.99 15.06 7.46
CA GLU A 318 53.30 14.30 6.43
C GLU A 318 53.35 12.80 6.71
N LEU A 319 52.20 12.16 6.58
CA LEU A 319 52.02 10.72 6.59
C LEU A 319 51.86 10.26 5.13
N ARG A 320 52.60 9.22 4.75
CA ARG A 320 52.51 8.54 3.45
C ARG A 320 52.10 7.11 3.72
N GLY A 321 51.12 6.56 3.01
CA GLY A 321 50.61 5.25 3.39
C GLY A 321 49.80 4.52 2.34
N GLY A 322 49.84 3.19 2.43
CA GLY A 322 49.01 2.28 1.67
C GLY A 322 47.83 1.79 2.51
N LEU A 323 46.63 1.88 1.95
CA LEU A 323 45.38 1.43 2.55
C LEU A 323 44.76 0.37 1.65
N GLU A 324 44.47 -0.80 2.20
CA GLU A 324 43.67 -1.86 1.57
C GLU A 324 42.49 -2.20 2.48
N ILE A 325 41.28 -1.99 1.96
CA ILE A 325 40.02 -2.20 2.65
C ILE A 325 39.22 -3.22 1.85
N ASP A 326 38.95 -4.39 2.44
CA ASP A 326 38.09 -5.44 1.88
C ASP A 326 36.86 -5.63 2.78
N ARG A 327 35.71 -5.11 2.35
CA ARG A 327 34.51 -4.98 3.18
C ARG A 327 33.29 -5.49 2.45
N LEU A 328 32.49 -6.30 3.11
CA LEU A 328 31.19 -6.79 2.68
C LEU A 328 30.29 -6.84 3.91
N LEU A 329 29.39 -5.87 4.02
CA LEU A 329 28.45 -5.75 5.15
C LEU A 329 27.23 -6.64 4.89
N ARG A 330 26.72 -7.30 5.92
CA ARG A 330 25.43 -8.02 5.93
C ARG A 330 24.50 -7.37 6.96
N TYR A 331 23.23 -7.26 6.61
CA TYR A 331 22.21 -6.59 7.43
C TYR A 331 20.89 -7.37 7.38
N GLU A 332 20.25 -7.61 8.53
CA GLU A 332 19.02 -8.41 8.66
C GLU A 332 18.10 -7.88 9.80
N VAL A 333 17.07 -7.05 9.52
CA VAL A 333 16.27 -6.33 10.57
C VAL A 333 14.81 -6.04 10.16
N ASN A 334 13.92 -5.75 11.14
CA ASN A 334 12.51 -5.29 10.98
C ASN A 334 12.14 -3.97 11.73
N LYS A 335 11.64 -2.95 11.00
CA LYS A 335 10.94 -1.69 11.41
C LYS A 335 11.77 -0.48 11.93
N GLU A 336 11.11 0.66 12.17
CA GLU A 336 11.67 2.04 12.15
C GLU A 336 12.64 2.42 13.30
N TYR A 337 13.79 3.02 12.94
CA TYR A 337 14.85 3.44 13.89
C TYR A 337 15.89 4.38 13.25
N GLU A 338 16.43 5.34 14.03
CA GLU A 338 17.58 6.21 13.66
C GLU A 338 18.59 6.29 14.83
N LYS A 339 19.90 6.19 14.55
CA LYS A 339 20.98 6.37 15.53
C LYS A 339 22.35 6.68 14.90
N GLU A 340 23.07 7.62 15.51
CA GLU A 340 24.49 7.88 15.28
C GLU A 340 25.32 7.50 16.54
N LYS A 341 26.56 7.05 16.33
CA LYS A 341 27.55 6.74 17.38
C LYS A 341 28.96 6.89 16.81
N ASP A 342 29.81 7.69 17.45
CA ASP A 342 31.24 7.78 17.17
C ASP A 342 31.99 7.59 18.50
N GLU A 343 32.75 6.51 18.64
CA GLU A 343 33.44 6.17 19.90
C GLU A 343 34.79 5.47 19.65
N ILE A 344 35.71 5.57 20.61
CA ILE A 344 36.85 4.66 20.69
C ILE A 344 36.35 3.34 21.29
N ILE A 345 36.44 2.25 20.53
CA ILE A 345 36.02 0.91 20.96
C ILE A 345 37.17 0.07 21.52
N GLN A 346 38.40 0.41 21.17
CA GLN A 346 39.60 -0.23 21.73
C GLN A 346 40.75 0.79 21.74
N ASP A 347 41.32 1.04 22.92
CA ASP A 347 42.56 1.77 23.09
C ASP A 347 43.78 0.89 22.73
N ASN A 348 44.82 1.51 22.18
CA ASN A 348 46.10 0.86 21.83
C ASN A 348 45.92 -0.47 21.04
N ILE A 349 45.18 -0.42 19.93
CA ILE A 349 44.95 -1.59 19.06
C ILE A 349 46.22 -2.14 18.45
N ILE A 350 47.20 -1.26 18.26
CA ILE A 350 48.61 -1.58 18.22
C ILE A 350 49.22 -0.96 19.48
N GLU A 351 50.03 -1.77 20.14
CA GLU A 351 50.83 -1.45 21.32
C GLU A 351 51.58 -0.13 21.09
N THR A 352 51.58 0.79 22.07
CA THR A 352 51.94 2.20 21.83
C THR A 352 53.34 2.31 21.22
N GLY A 353 53.42 2.73 19.96
CA GLY A 353 54.66 2.77 19.21
C GLY A 353 55.58 3.85 19.77
N VAL A 354 56.76 3.44 20.25
CA VAL A 354 57.79 4.35 20.77
C VAL A 354 58.92 4.41 19.76
N PHE A 355 58.94 5.46 18.95
CA PHE A 355 60.05 5.73 18.04
C PHE A 355 61.02 6.70 18.71
N LYS A 356 62.24 6.24 18.99
CA LYS A 356 63.31 7.07 19.53
C LYS A 356 64.21 7.53 18.39
N PHE A 357 64.35 8.83 18.22
CA PHE A 357 65.28 9.46 17.29
C PHE A 357 66.34 10.23 18.09
N ALA A 358 67.56 10.34 17.56
CA ALA A 358 68.64 11.10 18.20
C ALA A 358 69.24 12.19 17.29
N PRO A 359 68.44 13.15 16.77
CA PRO A 359 68.97 14.27 15.97
C PRO A 359 69.99 15.07 16.79
N GLY A 360 71.27 14.95 16.43
CA GLY A 360 72.38 15.56 17.17
C GLY A 360 72.57 15.04 18.61
N GLY A 361 72.10 13.83 18.92
CA GLY A 361 72.21 13.22 20.25
C GLY A 361 71.11 13.60 21.25
N VAL A 362 70.15 14.44 20.86
CA VAL A 362 68.99 14.76 21.71
C VAL A 362 67.92 13.67 21.54
N PRO A 363 67.43 13.00 22.61
CA PRO A 363 66.43 11.96 22.50
C PRO A 363 65.05 12.57 22.19
N VAL A 364 64.63 12.49 20.92
CA VAL A 364 63.24 12.78 20.51
C VAL A 364 62.45 11.49 20.59
N VAL A 365 61.49 11.43 21.51
CA VAL A 365 60.55 10.32 21.64
C VAL A 365 59.24 10.72 20.96
N ILE A 366 58.89 9.99 19.91
CA ILE A 366 57.56 10.05 19.30
C ILE A 366 56.74 8.89 19.86
N LEU A 367 55.64 9.21 20.55
CA LEU A 367 54.67 8.26 21.05
C LEU A 367 53.49 8.20 20.08
N VAL A 368 53.21 7.02 19.53
CA VAL A 368 52.11 6.79 18.60
C VAL A 368 51.04 5.98 19.32
N TYR A 369 50.00 6.68 19.79
CA TYR A 369 48.81 6.03 20.31
C TYR A 369 47.90 5.67 19.15
N THR A 370 47.39 4.44 19.14
CA THR A 370 46.54 3.93 18.07
C THR A 370 45.23 3.45 18.68
N HIS A 371 44.19 4.24 18.52
CA HIS A 371 42.85 3.89 18.99
C HIS A 371 42.03 3.39 17.81
N LEU A 372 41.23 2.34 18.00
CA LEU A 372 40.23 1.94 17.02
C LEU A 372 38.96 2.73 17.33
N GLY A 373 38.69 3.71 16.49
CA GLY A 373 37.40 4.37 16.43
C GLY A 373 36.40 3.51 15.66
N GLN A 374 35.15 3.49 16.14
CA GLN A 374 34.00 3.01 15.39
C GLN A 374 33.03 4.19 15.21
N TYR A 375 32.77 4.53 13.95
CA TYR A 375 31.68 5.42 13.57
C TYR A 375 30.57 4.58 12.92
N THR A 376 29.39 4.60 13.51
CA THR A 376 28.16 4.02 12.96
C THR A 376 27.07 5.07 12.90
N TYR A 377 26.50 5.24 11.71
CA TYR A 377 25.27 5.98 11.47
C TYR A 377 24.28 5.06 10.77
N PHE A 378 23.06 5.00 11.27
CA PHE A 378 22.02 4.11 10.76
C PHE A 378 20.64 4.78 10.84
N SER A 379 19.83 4.63 9.78
CA SER A 379 18.42 5.02 9.74
C SER A 379 17.62 4.09 8.81
N ALA A 380 16.48 3.52 9.24
CA ALA A 380 15.60 2.73 8.37
C ALA A 380 14.15 2.65 8.85
N GLU A 381 13.23 2.19 7.97
CA GLU A 381 11.89 1.67 8.28
C GLU A 381 11.51 0.48 7.37
N GLY A 382 11.47 -0.75 7.92
CA GLY A 382 10.88 -1.94 7.27
C GLY A 382 11.68 -3.23 7.47
N SER A 383 11.42 -4.29 6.69
CA SER A 383 12.09 -5.61 6.81
C SER A 383 13.02 -5.90 5.64
N ILE A 384 14.32 -6.14 5.86
CA ILE A 384 15.32 -6.39 4.80
C ILE A 384 16.37 -7.44 5.24
N GLU A 385 16.84 -8.27 4.29
CA GLU A 385 18.19 -8.87 4.26
C GLU A 385 18.98 -8.26 3.08
N ALA A 386 20.20 -7.76 3.30
CA ALA A 386 21.03 -7.17 2.24
C ALA A 386 22.54 -7.41 2.43
N GLU A 387 23.26 -7.52 1.30
CA GLU A 387 24.73 -7.55 1.25
C GLU A 387 25.26 -6.53 0.21
N ALA A 388 26.16 -5.64 0.67
CA ALA A 388 26.84 -4.65 -0.16
C ALA A 388 28.30 -4.47 0.30
N GLY A 389 29.22 -4.23 -0.63
CA GLY A 389 30.64 -4.21 -0.30
C GLY A 389 31.59 -3.89 -1.45
N TYR A 390 32.85 -3.68 -1.09
CA TYR A 390 33.95 -3.47 -2.03
C TYR A 390 35.32 -3.89 -1.51
N ASN A 391 36.25 -4.04 -2.45
CA ASN A 391 37.69 -3.98 -2.24
C ASN A 391 38.21 -2.63 -2.76
N LEU A 392 38.80 -1.82 -1.88
CA LEU A 392 39.43 -0.54 -2.19
C LEU A 392 40.92 -0.65 -1.82
N LYS A 393 41.80 -0.34 -2.76
CA LYS A 393 43.23 -0.11 -2.46
C LYS A 393 43.59 1.31 -2.86
N GLY A 394 44.19 2.07 -1.96
CA GLY A 394 44.64 3.43 -2.25
C GLY A 394 45.98 3.72 -1.58
N GLU A 395 46.76 4.58 -2.22
CA GLU A 395 47.94 5.17 -1.61
C GLU A 395 47.62 6.65 -1.35
N MET A 396 47.93 7.11 -0.14
CA MET A 396 47.69 8.48 0.27
C MET A 396 48.97 9.13 0.77
N LYS A 397 49.05 10.43 0.56
CA LYS A 397 49.97 11.33 1.27
C LYS A 397 49.13 12.45 1.84
N ALA A 398 49.13 12.60 3.16
CA ALA A 398 48.32 13.56 3.90
C ALA A 398 49.17 14.24 4.98
N GLY A 399 49.08 15.55 5.11
CA GLY A 399 49.92 16.30 6.04
C GLY A 399 49.59 17.78 6.15
N LEU A 400 50.39 18.48 6.94
CA LEU A 400 50.27 19.90 7.19
C LEU A 400 51.62 20.58 7.03
N GLN A 401 51.61 21.75 6.40
CA GLN A 401 52.73 22.67 6.31
C GLN A 401 52.37 23.95 7.05
N TRP A 402 53.18 24.31 8.04
CA TRP A 402 53.07 25.56 8.79
C TRP A 402 54.35 26.38 8.65
N LYS A 403 54.20 27.69 8.53
CA LYS A 403 55.31 28.63 8.43
C LYS A 403 54.98 29.93 9.15
N LYS A 404 55.93 30.44 9.92
CA LYS A 404 55.75 31.60 10.80
C LYS A 404 55.36 32.84 10.01
N GLY A 405 54.15 33.36 10.27
CA GLY A 405 53.59 34.53 9.59
C GLY A 405 52.70 34.20 8.37
N GLU A 406 52.63 32.93 7.97
CA GLU A 406 51.73 32.44 6.91
C GLU A 406 50.59 31.61 7.53
N LYS A 407 49.54 31.31 6.74
CA LYS A 407 48.49 30.37 7.16
C LYS A 407 48.95 28.94 6.92
N THR A 408 48.59 28.03 7.82
CA THR A 408 48.80 26.58 7.62
C THR A 408 48.17 26.12 6.31
N THR A 409 48.90 25.36 5.50
CA THR A 409 48.44 24.78 4.24
C THR A 409 48.44 23.24 4.32
N PRO A 410 47.34 22.55 3.94
CA PRO A 410 47.31 21.10 3.91
C PRO A 410 48.11 20.54 2.73
N ILE A 411 48.73 19.38 2.95
CA ILE A 411 49.39 18.56 1.93
C ILE A 411 48.47 17.36 1.67
N MET A 412 48.08 17.12 0.41
CA MET A 412 47.19 16.01 0.06
C MET A 412 47.42 15.50 -1.37
N SER A 413 47.61 14.19 -1.53
CA SER A 413 47.52 13.49 -2.81
C SER A 413 47.07 12.03 -2.61
N VAL A 414 46.21 11.52 -3.48
CA VAL A 414 45.63 10.16 -3.38
C VAL A 414 45.61 9.48 -4.75
N THR A 415 46.03 8.23 -4.81
CA THR A 415 45.79 7.30 -5.93
C THR A 415 44.87 6.17 -5.43
N LYS A 416 43.95 5.68 -6.28
CA LYS A 416 42.97 4.65 -5.87
C LYS A 416 42.67 3.63 -6.96
N THR A 417 42.50 2.38 -6.55
CA THR A 417 41.95 1.26 -7.34
C THR A 417 40.79 0.65 -6.58
N PHE A 418 39.75 0.23 -7.29
CA PHE A 418 38.48 -0.13 -6.68
C PHE A 418 37.83 -1.30 -7.41
N LYS A 419 37.26 -2.25 -6.66
CA LYS A 419 36.54 -3.41 -7.18
C LYS A 419 35.31 -3.71 -6.31
N PRO A 420 34.07 -3.57 -6.82
CA PRO A 420 32.86 -3.88 -6.06
C PRO A 420 32.67 -5.38 -5.85
N TYR A 421 31.92 -5.75 -4.81
CA TYR A 421 31.32 -7.08 -4.65
C TYR A 421 29.95 -7.15 -5.35
N GLU A 422 29.50 -8.36 -5.71
CA GLU A 422 28.15 -8.57 -6.26
C GLU A 422 27.09 -8.40 -5.16
N THR A 423 26.04 -7.62 -5.43
CA THR A 423 25.01 -7.27 -4.45
C THR A 423 23.91 -8.32 -4.33
N PHE A 424 23.46 -8.56 -3.10
CA PHE A 424 22.34 -9.47 -2.77
C PHE A 424 21.30 -8.75 -1.90
N PHE A 425 20.00 -8.96 -2.16
CA PHE A 425 18.93 -8.20 -1.51
C PHE A 425 17.61 -8.98 -1.40
N ASN A 426 16.90 -8.82 -0.29
CA ASN A 426 15.57 -9.36 -0.06
C ASN A 426 14.72 -8.47 0.88
N ALA A 427 13.43 -8.28 0.55
CA ALA A 427 12.35 -7.63 1.33
C ALA A 427 12.24 -6.06 1.33
N LYS A 428 11.20 -5.52 2.02
CA LYS A 428 10.64 -4.16 1.84
C LYS A 428 10.98 -3.19 2.99
N ALA A 429 11.73 -2.13 2.71
CA ALA A 429 11.98 -0.97 3.60
C ALA A 429 12.61 0.21 2.84
N SER A 430 12.71 1.38 3.47
CA SER A 430 13.76 2.38 3.15
C SER A 430 14.86 2.31 4.22
N ALA A 431 16.14 2.39 3.82
CA ALA A 431 17.27 2.28 4.74
C ALA A 431 18.53 2.99 4.23
N SER A 432 19.28 3.59 5.15
CA SER A 432 20.65 4.05 4.94
C SER A 432 21.54 3.68 6.11
N ALA A 433 22.72 3.15 5.78
CA ALA A 433 23.74 2.78 6.74
C ALA A 433 25.09 3.34 6.28
N LYS A 434 25.80 3.98 7.21
CA LYS A 434 27.19 4.40 7.05
C LYS A 434 27.99 3.86 8.23
N ILE A 435 28.97 3.02 7.94
CA ILE A 435 29.86 2.44 8.94
C ILE A 435 31.32 2.67 8.55
N SER A 436 32.13 2.99 9.55
CA SER A 436 33.58 3.17 9.46
C SER A 436 34.22 2.59 10.72
N TYR A 437 35.21 1.73 10.54
CA TYR A 437 36.19 1.43 11.57
C TYR A 437 37.48 2.14 11.17
N TYR A 438 38.06 2.89 12.09
CA TYR A 438 39.14 3.80 11.77
C TYR A 438 40.28 3.78 12.79
N PRO A 439 41.55 3.81 12.34
CA PRO A 439 42.64 4.16 13.21
C PRO A 439 42.55 5.67 13.51
N ARG A 440 42.34 6.01 14.78
CA ARG A 440 42.71 7.31 15.33
C ARG A 440 44.17 7.22 15.74
N VAL A 441 45.03 7.95 15.04
CA VAL A 441 46.46 8.02 15.31
C VAL A 441 46.72 9.33 16.04
N GLU A 442 47.13 9.24 17.31
CA GLU A 442 47.61 10.39 18.07
C GLU A 442 49.13 10.32 18.18
N VAL A 443 49.80 11.33 17.62
CA VAL A 443 51.26 11.45 17.61
C VAL A 443 51.66 12.45 18.69
N GLY A 444 52.10 11.92 19.83
CA GLY A 444 52.71 12.69 20.91
C GLY A 444 54.19 12.97 20.63
N LEU A 445 54.63 14.19 20.96
CA LEU A 445 56.05 14.57 21.02
C LEU A 445 56.39 14.72 22.50
N TYR A 446 57.18 13.79 23.04
CA TYR A 446 57.28 13.57 24.49
C TYR A 446 55.88 13.28 25.10
N SER A 447 55.66 13.56 26.39
CA SER A 447 54.36 13.33 27.07
C SER A 447 53.24 14.34 26.75
N LYS A 448 53.38 15.11 25.66
CA LYS A 448 52.41 16.13 25.27
C LYS A 448 51.67 15.67 24.02
N SER A 449 50.33 15.76 24.04
CA SER A 449 49.48 15.49 22.87
C SER A 449 49.89 16.39 21.71
N GLY A 450 50.11 15.79 20.54
CA GLY A 450 50.51 16.46 19.31
C GLY A 450 49.40 16.43 18.23
N PHE A 451 49.71 15.80 17.10
CA PHE A 451 48.76 15.68 16.00
C PHE A 451 47.80 14.51 16.23
N GLN A 452 46.51 14.75 16.01
CA GLN A 452 45.48 13.71 15.94
C GLN A 452 45.01 13.60 14.49
N PHE A 453 45.02 12.37 13.96
CA PHE A 453 44.49 12.04 12.64
C PHE A 453 43.43 10.94 12.78
N ASP A 454 42.19 11.27 12.43
CA ASP A 454 41.10 10.31 12.30
C ASP A 454 40.87 10.00 10.82
N PHE A 455 41.33 8.84 10.35
CA PHE A 455 41.12 8.39 8.98
C PHE A 455 39.85 7.54 8.91
N LYS A 456 38.68 8.11 8.60
CA LYS A 456 37.36 7.46 8.65
C LYS A 456 36.89 6.97 7.26
N PRO A 457 37.42 5.84 6.71
CA PRO A 457 36.94 5.27 5.45
C PRO A 457 35.52 4.72 5.64
N TYR A 458 34.61 4.99 4.72
CA TYR A 458 33.24 4.55 4.85
C TYR A 458 32.70 3.84 3.61
N ILE A 459 31.83 2.87 3.88
CA ILE A 459 30.79 2.47 2.94
C ILE A 459 29.53 3.22 3.34
N LYS A 460 28.86 3.82 2.34
CA LYS A 460 27.53 4.41 2.51
C LYS A 460 26.64 3.80 1.44
N GLU A 461 25.68 2.99 1.87
CA GLU A 461 24.61 2.48 1.01
C GLU A 461 23.37 3.37 1.19
N THR A 462 22.76 3.78 0.09
CA THR A 462 21.52 4.55 0.09
C THR A 462 20.47 3.81 -0.74
N VAL A 463 19.57 3.07 -0.08
CA VAL A 463 18.48 2.33 -0.74
C VAL A 463 17.19 3.13 -0.64
N ASN A 464 16.79 3.76 -1.74
CA ASN A 464 15.50 4.42 -1.88
C ASN A 464 14.53 3.45 -2.56
N ALA A 465 13.62 2.85 -1.79
CA ALA A 465 12.55 2.00 -2.31
C ALA A 465 11.18 2.63 -2.03
N GLY A 466 10.32 2.62 -3.05
CA GLY A 466 8.98 3.20 -2.98
C GLY A 466 7.94 2.31 -3.63
N VAL A 467 6.76 2.29 -3.02
CA VAL A 467 5.58 1.60 -3.53
C VAL A 467 4.44 2.60 -3.55
N ARG A 468 3.94 2.91 -4.75
CA ARG A 468 2.72 3.70 -4.94
C ARG A 468 1.70 2.82 -5.64
N VAL A 469 0.63 2.50 -4.92
CA VAL A 469 -0.57 1.87 -5.48
C VAL A 469 -1.66 2.93 -5.49
N SER A 470 -2.23 3.26 -6.65
CA SER A 470 -3.21 4.34 -6.76
C SER A 470 -4.26 4.08 -7.82
N SER A 471 -5.47 4.61 -7.63
CA SER A 471 -6.59 4.40 -8.56
C SER A 471 -6.56 5.28 -9.82
N GLU A 472 -5.66 6.26 -9.91
CA GLU A 472 -5.64 7.28 -10.99
C GLU A 472 -4.25 7.57 -11.60
N ASP A 473 -3.14 7.25 -10.94
CA ASP A 473 -1.76 7.27 -11.48
C ASP A 473 -1.21 5.84 -11.64
N SER A 474 -0.19 5.67 -12.49
CA SER A 474 0.46 4.37 -12.72
C SER A 474 1.06 3.77 -11.44
N ASP A 475 0.61 2.57 -11.07
CA ASP A 475 1.20 1.77 -10.00
C ASP A 475 2.70 1.56 -10.25
N TYR A 476 3.51 1.78 -9.22
CA TYR A 476 4.94 1.46 -9.29
C TYR A 476 5.44 0.78 -8.02
N ILE A 477 6.33 -0.19 -8.25
CA ILE A 477 7.28 -0.71 -7.27
C ILE A 477 8.64 -0.37 -7.87
N GLY A 478 9.37 0.52 -7.22
CA GLY A 478 10.65 1.01 -7.70
C GLY A 478 11.67 1.01 -6.59
N TRP A 479 12.92 0.77 -6.96
CA TRP A 479 14.05 0.98 -6.08
C TRP A 479 15.21 1.59 -6.84
N ARG A 480 16.03 2.33 -6.13
CA ARG A 480 17.34 2.79 -6.56
C ARG A 480 18.27 2.59 -5.39
N SER A 481 19.36 1.84 -5.59
CA SER A 481 20.48 1.91 -4.67
C SER A 481 21.65 2.65 -5.29
N GLU A 482 22.29 3.43 -4.42
CA GLU A 482 23.53 4.13 -4.69
C GLU A 482 24.55 3.71 -3.63
N THR A 483 25.52 2.91 -4.06
CA THR A 483 26.68 2.53 -3.24
C THR A 483 27.73 3.61 -3.40
N PHE A 484 28.11 4.24 -2.29
CA PHE A 484 29.21 5.20 -2.24
C PHE A 484 30.38 4.61 -1.44
N THR A 485 31.57 4.80 -1.98
CA THR A 485 32.83 4.73 -1.21
C THR A 485 33.33 6.14 -1.00
N GLY A 486 33.85 6.42 0.18
CA GLY A 486 34.52 7.67 0.49
C GLY A 486 35.38 7.53 1.73
N MET A 487 36.06 8.61 2.09
CA MET A 487 36.89 8.66 3.29
C MET A 487 36.77 10.04 3.88
N ASP A 488 36.19 10.14 5.07
CA ASP A 488 36.26 11.37 5.85
C ASP A 488 37.63 11.38 6.56
N MET A 489 38.26 12.54 6.63
CA MET A 489 39.49 12.76 7.40
C MET A 489 39.27 13.97 8.32
N GLU A 490 39.49 13.77 9.61
CA GLU A 490 39.53 14.85 10.59
C GLU A 490 40.97 14.95 11.11
N ILE A 491 41.58 16.13 10.95
CA ILE A 491 42.92 16.43 11.43
C ILE A 491 42.81 17.52 12.48
N ALA A 492 43.40 17.28 13.65
CA ALA A 492 43.50 18.25 14.73
C ALA A 492 44.97 18.40 15.19
N LEU A 493 45.35 19.63 15.53
CA LEU A 493 46.64 19.92 16.16
C LEU A 493 46.43 20.45 17.57
N LYS A 494 46.91 19.68 18.56
CA LYS A 494 47.14 20.09 19.94
C LYS A 494 48.66 20.18 20.11
N ALA A 495 49.22 21.28 20.60
CA ALA A 495 50.67 21.37 20.79
C ALA A 495 51.05 22.51 21.75
N ASP A 496 51.92 22.21 22.71
CA ASP A 496 52.42 23.19 23.69
C ASP A 496 53.79 23.75 23.26
N PHE A 497 53.75 24.78 22.41
CA PHE A 497 54.93 25.57 22.04
C PHE A 497 55.13 26.80 22.93
N GLY A 498 54.61 26.77 24.17
CA GLY A 498 54.73 27.85 25.15
C GLY A 498 53.57 28.85 25.11
N PHE A 499 52.60 28.66 26.02
CA PHE A 499 51.46 29.54 26.35
C PHE A 499 50.11 29.33 25.61
N TRP A 500 49.85 28.18 24.96
CA TRP A 500 48.56 27.94 24.27
C TRP A 500 47.96 26.56 24.54
N ASP A 501 47.36 26.36 25.72
CA ASP A 501 46.37 25.28 25.93
C ASP A 501 45.06 25.61 25.20
N LYS A 502 45.01 25.30 23.91
CA LYS A 502 43.78 25.29 23.09
C LYS A 502 43.98 24.45 21.84
N GLU A 503 42.90 23.86 21.34
CA GLU A 503 42.85 23.35 19.96
C GLU A 503 43.12 24.50 19.00
N LEU A 504 44.35 24.54 18.46
CA LEU A 504 44.81 25.63 17.60
C LEU A 504 44.19 25.52 16.20
N TRP A 505 43.85 24.30 15.78
CA TRP A 505 43.21 24.03 14.51
C TRP A 505 42.56 22.64 14.48
N SER A 506 41.29 22.60 14.10
CA SER A 506 40.62 21.43 13.54
C SER A 506 40.22 21.75 12.10
N SER A 507 40.67 20.99 11.11
CA SER A 507 39.91 20.97 9.85
C SER A 507 38.59 20.27 10.13
N GLY A 508 37.47 20.98 9.99
CA GLY A 508 36.17 20.31 9.89
C GLY A 508 36.21 19.32 8.72
N LYS A 509 35.54 18.17 8.87
CA LYS A 509 35.53 17.00 7.96
C LYS A 509 36.07 17.30 6.57
N LEU A 510 37.36 17.01 6.36
CA LEU A 510 37.92 16.97 5.01
C LEU A 510 37.39 15.69 4.38
N ASN A 511 36.89 15.77 3.16
CA ASN A 511 36.61 14.57 2.37
C ASN A 511 37.69 14.42 1.29
N PRO A 512 38.87 13.85 1.61
CA PRO A 512 39.95 13.58 0.63
C PRO A 512 39.50 12.70 -0.54
N ILE A 513 38.42 11.94 -0.38
CA ILE A 513 37.85 11.07 -1.42
C ILE A 513 36.34 11.30 -1.45
N GLU A 514 35.92 12.38 -2.14
CA GLU A 514 34.50 12.72 -2.39
C GLU A 514 33.64 11.47 -2.61
N ASP A 515 32.40 11.47 -2.07
CA ASP A 515 31.36 10.43 -2.23
C ASP A 515 31.38 9.87 -3.66
N THR A 516 32.16 8.81 -3.88
CA THR A 516 32.45 8.33 -5.23
C THR A 516 31.39 7.27 -5.53
N PRO A 517 30.46 7.52 -6.46
CA PRO A 517 29.45 6.54 -6.82
C PRO A 517 30.13 5.32 -7.43
N VAL A 518 30.09 4.22 -6.69
CA VAL A 518 30.68 2.93 -7.06
C VAL A 518 29.83 2.26 -8.13
N PHE A 519 28.52 2.33 -7.90
CA PHE A 519 27.50 1.59 -8.61
C PHE A 519 26.21 2.38 -8.58
N TYR A 520 25.59 2.55 -9.74
CA TYR A 520 24.19 2.95 -9.85
C TYR A 520 23.39 1.70 -10.22
N ALA A 521 22.45 1.34 -9.36
CA ALA A 521 21.64 0.14 -9.51
C ALA A 521 20.15 0.44 -9.33
N PRO A 522 19.30 -0.06 -10.24
CA PRO A 522 19.57 -0.43 -11.65
C PRO A 522 19.84 0.80 -12.55
N GLU A 523 20.52 0.65 -13.70
CA GLU A 523 20.77 1.75 -14.67
C GLU A 523 20.11 1.50 -16.05
N ARG A 524 20.25 0.29 -16.59
CA ARG A 524 19.89 -0.04 -17.99
C ARG A 524 19.04 -1.32 -18.07
N ILE A 525 18.16 -1.37 -19.07
CA ILE A 525 17.42 -2.58 -19.44
C ILE A 525 17.58 -2.91 -20.93
N SER A 526 17.85 -4.17 -21.24
CA SER A 526 18.09 -4.69 -22.59
C SER A 526 17.22 -5.93 -22.86
N ILE A 527 16.71 -6.12 -24.08
CA ILE A 527 15.99 -7.34 -24.48
C ILE A 527 17.01 -8.39 -24.94
N LEU A 528 16.94 -9.60 -24.39
CA LEU A 528 17.72 -10.76 -24.82
C LEU A 528 16.95 -11.65 -25.80
N SER A 529 15.65 -11.85 -25.56
CA SER A 529 14.79 -12.73 -26.36
C SER A 529 13.31 -12.35 -26.18
N PRO A 530 12.44 -12.50 -27.20
CA PRO A 530 12.77 -12.76 -28.61
C PRO A 530 13.32 -11.49 -29.30
N GLU A 531 13.83 -11.63 -30.52
CA GLU A 531 14.30 -10.48 -31.31
C GLU A 531 13.16 -9.50 -31.62
N ASN A 532 13.48 -8.20 -31.68
CA ASN A 532 12.50 -7.15 -31.93
C ASN A 532 11.93 -7.26 -33.36
N ASN A 533 10.60 -7.25 -33.49
CA ASN A 533 9.80 -7.57 -34.68
C ASN A 533 9.69 -9.07 -35.03
N THR A 534 9.95 -9.97 -34.08
CA THR A 534 9.63 -11.40 -34.26
C THR A 534 8.16 -11.59 -34.66
N VAL A 535 7.95 -12.42 -35.68
CA VAL A 535 6.62 -12.82 -36.17
C VAL A 535 6.25 -14.14 -35.49
N LEU A 536 5.16 -14.15 -34.72
CA LEU A 536 4.68 -15.36 -34.05
C LEU A 536 3.55 -16.06 -34.85
N PRO A 537 3.39 -17.40 -34.74
CA PRO A 537 2.42 -18.15 -35.54
C PRO A 537 0.96 -17.80 -35.22
N SER A 538 0.63 -17.61 -33.95
CA SER A 538 -0.69 -17.20 -33.44
C SER A 538 -0.56 -16.30 -32.20
N MET A 539 -1.67 -15.72 -31.73
CA MET A 539 -1.74 -14.99 -30.44
C MET A 539 -1.86 -15.92 -29.22
N ALA A 540 -2.18 -17.21 -29.42
CA ALA A 540 -2.17 -18.19 -28.34
C ALA A 540 -0.74 -18.64 -27.98
N ASP A 541 0.23 -18.40 -28.88
CA ASP A 541 1.64 -18.66 -28.65
C ASP A 541 2.23 -17.62 -27.70
N SER A 542 2.56 -18.06 -26.49
CA SER A 542 3.15 -17.22 -25.46
C SER A 542 4.60 -16.83 -25.82
N ALA A 543 4.93 -15.54 -25.77
CA ALA A 543 6.29 -15.07 -25.95
C ALA A 543 7.05 -15.14 -24.61
N LYS A 544 8.02 -16.04 -24.47
CA LYS A 544 8.97 -15.98 -23.35
C LYS A 544 9.87 -14.77 -23.57
N ILE A 545 9.67 -13.73 -22.77
CA ILE A 545 10.48 -12.52 -22.80
C ILE A 545 11.63 -12.72 -21.82
N GLU A 546 12.87 -12.55 -22.29
CA GLU A 546 14.05 -12.52 -21.44
C GLU A 546 14.70 -11.13 -21.57
N LEU A 547 14.89 -10.47 -20.44
CA LEU A 547 15.49 -9.15 -20.32
C LEU A 547 16.73 -9.23 -19.45
N LEU A 548 17.70 -8.36 -19.71
CA LEU A 548 18.86 -8.12 -18.87
C LEU A 548 18.73 -6.73 -18.25
N ALA A 549 18.68 -6.65 -16.92
CA ALA A 549 18.97 -5.41 -16.21
C ALA A 549 20.47 -5.31 -15.99
N GLU A 550 20.99 -4.10 -16.15
CA GLU A 550 22.40 -3.80 -16.01
C GLU A 550 22.56 -2.58 -15.08
N SER A 551 23.49 -2.67 -14.14
CA SER A 551 23.95 -1.54 -13.31
C SER A 551 25.18 -0.94 -13.95
N TYR A 552 25.40 0.36 -13.74
CA TYR A 552 26.57 1.06 -14.26
C TYR A 552 27.57 1.36 -13.15
N SER A 553 28.85 1.05 -13.40
CA SER A 553 29.95 1.51 -12.55
C SER A 553 30.71 2.65 -13.25
N PRO A 554 30.64 3.89 -12.74
CA PRO A 554 31.42 5.01 -13.25
C PRO A 554 32.94 4.76 -13.16
N LEU A 555 33.37 3.93 -12.21
CA LEU A 555 34.78 3.63 -11.95
C LEU A 555 35.40 2.70 -13.00
N THR A 556 34.64 1.74 -13.55
CA THR A 556 35.15 0.81 -14.56
C THR A 556 34.67 1.14 -15.97
N GLY A 557 33.71 2.06 -16.11
CA GLY A 557 33.08 2.42 -17.39
C GLY A 557 32.25 1.29 -18.00
N LYS A 558 31.91 0.26 -17.22
CA LYS A 558 31.23 -0.96 -17.68
C LYS A 558 29.87 -1.13 -17.00
N TYR A 559 29.04 -1.87 -17.72
CA TYR A 559 27.76 -2.38 -17.25
C TYR A 559 27.94 -3.79 -16.67
N TYR A 560 27.29 -4.08 -15.55
CA TYR A 560 27.29 -5.37 -14.87
C TYR A 560 25.86 -5.85 -14.68
N PRO A 561 25.57 -7.17 -14.67
CA PRO A 561 24.22 -7.64 -14.43
C PRO A 561 23.68 -7.15 -13.08
N CYS A 562 22.49 -6.52 -13.10
CA CYS A 562 21.86 -5.99 -11.90
C CYS A 562 20.90 -7.03 -11.33
N SER A 563 21.34 -7.79 -10.33
CA SER A 563 20.49 -8.70 -9.56
C SER A 563 19.41 -7.93 -8.79
N PHE A 564 18.24 -8.54 -8.59
CA PHE A 564 17.11 -7.97 -7.84
C PHE A 564 16.53 -6.64 -8.38
N ALA A 565 16.92 -6.21 -9.59
CA ALA A 565 16.26 -5.14 -10.33
C ALA A 565 14.78 -5.49 -10.56
N PHE A 566 13.88 -4.60 -10.16
CA PHE A 566 12.45 -4.73 -10.45
C PHE A 566 12.21 -4.19 -11.87
N ILE A 567 11.78 -5.08 -12.76
CA ILE A 567 11.33 -4.71 -14.09
C ILE A 567 9.82 -4.52 -14.06
N ASN A 568 9.37 -3.29 -14.28
CA ASN A 568 7.97 -3.01 -14.57
C ASN A 568 7.70 -3.26 -16.06
N PHE A 569 6.80 -4.20 -16.34
CA PHE A 569 6.27 -4.44 -17.67
C PHE A 569 4.97 -3.65 -17.84
N ASN A 570 5.09 -2.45 -18.41
CA ASN A 570 3.95 -1.62 -18.74
C ASN A 570 3.21 -2.23 -19.94
N GLU A 571 2.03 -2.77 -19.65
CA GLU A 571 1.10 -3.30 -20.64
C GLU A 571 0.65 -2.18 -21.59
N THR A 572 1.14 -2.18 -22.83
CA THR A 572 0.42 -1.51 -23.91
C THR A 572 -0.76 -2.38 -24.34
N ASN A 573 -0.55 -3.67 -24.64
CA ASN A 573 -1.63 -4.67 -24.74
C ASN A 573 -1.10 -6.11 -24.51
N GLY A 574 -1.55 -6.79 -23.46
CA GLY A 574 -1.32 -8.23 -23.23
C GLY A 574 -1.62 -8.62 -21.79
N ILE A 575 -1.87 -9.92 -21.53
CA ILE A 575 -1.60 -10.46 -20.20
C ILE A 575 -0.11 -10.73 -20.12
N LEU A 576 0.53 -10.28 -19.05
CA LEU A 576 1.81 -10.82 -18.62
C LEU A 576 1.54 -11.84 -17.52
N ASN A 577 2.27 -12.96 -17.52
CA ASN A 577 2.26 -13.88 -16.38
C ASN A 577 2.66 -13.14 -15.10
N ASP A 578 3.62 -12.22 -15.22
CA ASP A 578 4.09 -11.36 -14.14
C ASP A 578 4.25 -9.92 -14.68
N LYS A 579 3.48 -8.96 -14.14
CA LYS A 579 3.61 -7.51 -14.46
C LYS A 579 4.91 -6.90 -13.92
N PHE A 580 5.46 -7.52 -12.89
CA PHE A 580 6.76 -7.19 -12.33
C PHE A 580 7.59 -8.46 -12.29
N ALA A 581 8.79 -8.44 -12.84
CA ALA A 581 9.77 -9.49 -12.60
C ALA A 581 10.95 -8.92 -11.82
N ILE A 582 11.45 -9.72 -10.88
CA ILE A 582 12.71 -9.48 -10.20
C ILE A 582 13.78 -10.23 -11.00
N THR A 583 14.89 -9.58 -11.30
CA THR A 583 16.01 -10.22 -11.97
C THR A 583 16.73 -11.22 -11.07
N ASP A 584 17.16 -12.34 -11.67
CA ASP A 584 17.99 -13.35 -11.01
C ASP A 584 19.41 -12.83 -10.69
N THR A 585 20.23 -13.67 -10.07
CA THR A 585 21.64 -13.35 -9.73
C THR A 585 22.55 -13.10 -10.95
N LYS A 586 22.02 -13.16 -12.18
CA LYS A 586 22.70 -12.86 -13.45
C LYS A 586 22.02 -11.69 -14.16
N GLY A 587 21.28 -10.86 -13.44
CA GLY A 587 20.55 -9.71 -13.95
C GLY A 587 19.43 -10.06 -14.92
N LYS A 588 19.01 -11.33 -15.02
CA LYS A 588 17.99 -11.76 -15.98
C LYS A 588 16.62 -11.78 -15.36
N ALA A 589 15.71 -11.03 -15.97
CA ALA A 589 14.28 -11.13 -15.70
C ALA A 589 13.63 -11.88 -16.86
N SER A 590 12.74 -12.82 -16.56
CA SER A 590 11.87 -13.40 -17.57
C SER A 590 10.41 -13.27 -17.17
N THR A 591 9.57 -12.91 -18.12
CA THR A 591 8.11 -13.00 -18.01
C THR A 591 7.57 -13.71 -19.24
N ILE A 592 6.39 -14.28 -19.13
CA ILE A 592 5.67 -14.83 -20.28
C ILE A 592 4.63 -13.81 -20.69
N TRP A 593 4.79 -13.26 -21.89
CA TRP A 593 3.82 -12.32 -22.46
C TRP A 593 2.83 -13.07 -23.35
N TYR A 594 1.55 -12.86 -23.06
CA TYR A 594 0.39 -13.24 -23.86
C TYR A 594 -0.17 -11.96 -24.51
N PRO A 595 0.45 -11.47 -25.60
CA PRO A 595 0.13 -10.21 -26.25
C PRO A 595 -1.32 -10.14 -26.71
N PHE A 596 -1.90 -8.95 -26.54
CA PHE A 596 -3.29 -8.66 -26.85
C PHE A 596 -3.40 -7.67 -28.01
N MET A 597 -4.47 -7.68 -28.82
CA MET A 597 -4.71 -6.69 -29.88
C MET A 597 -4.68 -5.24 -29.38
N ALA A 598 -3.98 -4.36 -30.09
CA ALA A 598 -3.98 -2.94 -29.83
C ALA A 598 -5.30 -2.25 -30.14
N LYS A 599 -5.72 -1.37 -29.22
CA LYS A 599 -6.59 -0.25 -29.60
C LYS A 599 -5.84 0.62 -30.61
N GLU A 600 -6.35 0.75 -31.83
CA GLU A 600 -5.78 1.65 -32.83
C GLU A 600 -5.86 3.11 -32.35
N THR A 601 -4.74 3.64 -31.86
CA THR A 601 -4.60 5.09 -31.68
C THR A 601 -4.60 5.76 -33.05
N LYS A 602 -5.56 6.66 -33.29
CA LYS A 602 -5.71 7.42 -34.54
C LYS A 602 -4.52 8.36 -34.81
N SER A 603 -3.41 7.84 -35.32
CA SER A 603 -2.35 8.62 -35.95
C SER A 603 -2.20 8.18 -37.40
N GLY A 604 -2.55 9.08 -38.33
CA GLY A 604 -2.60 8.76 -39.75
C GLY A 604 -1.22 8.55 -40.40
N SER A 605 -0.88 7.29 -40.65
CA SER A 605 0.08 6.89 -41.69
C SER A 605 -0.30 5.51 -42.20
N GLN A 606 -0.36 5.30 -43.52
CA GLN A 606 -0.58 3.98 -44.11
C GLN A 606 0.60 3.07 -43.80
N SER A 607 0.46 2.20 -42.79
CA SER A 607 1.37 1.09 -42.53
C SER A 607 0.66 -0.24 -42.75
N ASP A 608 1.23 -1.05 -43.64
CA ASP A 608 0.91 -2.43 -44.01
C ASP A 608 -0.20 -3.13 -43.19
N SER A 609 -1.38 -3.30 -43.79
CA SER A 609 -2.59 -3.86 -43.18
C SER A 609 -2.52 -5.36 -42.85
N THR A 610 -1.41 -6.03 -43.16
CA THR A 610 -1.26 -7.49 -43.12
C THR A 610 -0.93 -8.01 -41.71
N TYR A 611 -0.38 -7.16 -40.84
CA TYR A 611 0.08 -7.54 -39.50
C TYR A 611 -0.51 -6.67 -38.39
N VAL A 612 -0.95 -7.32 -37.31
CA VAL A 612 -1.19 -6.66 -36.03
C VAL A 612 0.16 -6.50 -35.35
N THR A 613 0.47 -5.28 -34.89
CA THR A 613 1.74 -4.94 -34.27
C THR A 613 1.51 -4.65 -32.79
N GLU A 614 2.00 -5.55 -31.93
CA GLU A 614 1.97 -5.33 -30.50
C GLU A 614 3.28 -4.82 -29.94
N ARG A 615 3.17 -4.00 -28.90
CA ARG A 615 4.29 -3.44 -28.17
C ARG A 615 4.19 -3.87 -26.72
N LEU A 616 5.31 -4.28 -26.16
CA LEU A 616 5.51 -4.41 -24.71
C LEU A 616 6.55 -3.38 -24.30
N LEU A 617 6.18 -2.55 -23.34
CA LEU A 617 7.03 -1.50 -22.83
C LEU A 617 7.61 -1.95 -21.49
N SER A 618 8.90 -2.27 -21.45
CA SER A 618 9.56 -2.69 -20.21
C SER A 618 10.41 -1.54 -19.69
N SER A 619 10.21 -1.15 -18.44
CA SER A 619 10.91 -0.03 -17.84
C SER A 619 11.33 -0.32 -16.42
N ILE A 620 12.41 0.34 -16.04
CA ILE A 620 12.95 0.38 -14.69
C ILE A 620 12.61 1.76 -14.12
N VAL A 621 12.13 1.78 -12.88
CA VAL A 621 11.70 2.98 -12.15
C VAL A 621 12.37 3.05 -10.78
N ASP A 622 12.71 4.24 -10.32
CA ASP A 622 13.33 4.48 -9.02
C ASP A 622 12.29 4.48 -7.88
N GLY A 623 12.76 4.61 -6.64
CA GLY A 623 11.91 4.67 -5.45
C GLY A 623 10.99 5.90 -5.35
N GLU A 624 11.09 6.87 -6.24
CA GLU A 624 10.16 8.01 -6.32
C GLU A 624 9.12 7.84 -7.46
N GLY A 625 9.32 6.83 -8.32
CA GLY A 625 8.50 6.54 -9.50
C GLY A 625 9.03 7.17 -10.79
N ASN A 626 10.21 7.80 -10.77
CA ASN A 626 10.83 8.32 -11.98
C ASN A 626 11.39 7.17 -12.82
N ARG A 627 11.32 7.29 -14.14
CA ARG A 627 11.76 6.24 -15.06
C ARG A 627 13.26 6.31 -15.32
N ILE A 628 14.03 5.38 -14.73
CA ILE A 628 15.47 5.24 -14.96
C ILE A 628 15.75 4.78 -16.39
N SER A 629 15.14 3.67 -16.81
CA SER A 629 15.43 3.05 -18.11
C SER A 629 14.18 2.48 -18.78
N GLN A 630 14.22 2.34 -20.10
CA GLN A 630 13.10 1.78 -20.87
C GLN A 630 13.57 1.11 -22.16
N THR A 631 12.97 -0.04 -22.45
CA THR A 631 13.06 -0.75 -23.73
C THR A 631 11.66 -1.08 -24.25
N MET A 632 11.55 -1.35 -25.54
CA MET A 632 10.29 -1.65 -26.20
C MET A 632 10.46 -2.86 -27.11
N LEU A 633 9.79 -3.95 -26.77
CA LEU A 633 9.68 -5.11 -27.65
C LEU A 633 8.47 -4.91 -28.57
N THR A 634 8.67 -5.12 -29.87
CA THR A 634 7.59 -5.17 -30.86
C THR A 634 7.42 -6.61 -31.35
N LEU A 635 6.21 -7.15 -31.31
CA LEU A 635 5.84 -8.44 -31.91
C LEU A 635 4.81 -8.24 -33.02
N ARG A 636 4.75 -9.18 -33.97
CA ARG A 636 3.85 -9.09 -35.14
C ARG A 636 3.05 -10.38 -35.35
N TYR A 637 1.74 -10.25 -35.56
CA TYR A 637 0.80 -11.35 -35.84
C TYR A 637 0.18 -11.17 -37.21
N LYS A 638 -0.09 -12.25 -37.95
CA LYS A 638 -0.90 -12.18 -39.17
C LYS A 638 -2.38 -12.06 -38.80
N LYS A 639 -3.01 -10.95 -39.20
CA LYS A 639 -4.40 -10.63 -38.83
C LYS A 639 -5.40 -11.69 -39.33
N ASP A 640 -5.21 -12.14 -40.56
CA ASP A 640 -6.15 -13.02 -41.26
C ASP A 640 -6.32 -14.40 -40.59
N THR A 641 -5.29 -14.89 -39.90
CA THR A 641 -5.30 -16.23 -39.27
C THR A 641 -6.19 -16.27 -38.02
N LEU A 642 -6.24 -15.18 -37.24
CA LEU A 642 -7.03 -15.11 -36.01
C LEU A 642 -8.52 -14.89 -36.29
N GLU A 643 -8.87 -14.05 -37.28
CA GLU A 643 -10.28 -13.90 -37.70
C GLU A 643 -10.82 -15.20 -38.33
N ALA A 644 -9.97 -15.97 -39.03
CA ALA A 644 -10.33 -17.30 -39.55
C ALA A 644 -10.57 -18.33 -38.44
N GLN A 645 -9.68 -18.42 -37.44
CA GLN A 645 -9.84 -19.33 -36.29
C GLN A 645 -11.10 -18.98 -35.48
N MET A 646 -11.32 -17.69 -35.16
CA MET A 646 -12.51 -17.28 -34.42
C MET A 646 -13.79 -17.52 -35.24
N ARG A 647 -13.76 -17.35 -36.57
CA ARG A 647 -14.90 -17.68 -37.46
C ARG A 647 -15.31 -19.14 -37.33
N GLU A 648 -14.37 -20.08 -37.33
CA GLU A 648 -14.67 -21.51 -37.19
C GLU A 648 -15.35 -21.81 -35.84
N LYS A 649 -14.83 -21.25 -34.75
CA LYS A 649 -15.41 -21.36 -33.41
C LYS A 649 -16.81 -20.75 -33.32
N LEU A 650 -17.04 -19.56 -33.88
CA LEU A 650 -18.36 -18.93 -33.94
C LEU A 650 -19.37 -19.73 -34.78
N ILE A 651 -18.94 -20.37 -35.87
CA ILE A 651 -19.79 -21.30 -36.63
C ILE A 651 -20.18 -22.52 -35.78
N GLN A 652 -19.27 -23.00 -34.93
CA GLN A 652 -19.58 -24.10 -34.01
C GLN A 652 -20.50 -23.65 -32.87
N PHE A 653 -20.28 -22.46 -32.29
CA PHE A 653 -21.17 -21.81 -31.32
C PHE A 653 -22.61 -21.71 -31.85
N TYR A 654 -22.78 -21.26 -33.10
CA TYR A 654 -24.08 -21.19 -33.77
C TYR A 654 -24.76 -22.57 -33.80
N LYS A 655 -24.05 -23.63 -34.19
CA LYS A 655 -24.59 -25.00 -34.24
C LYS A 655 -24.93 -25.55 -32.85
N ASP A 656 -24.02 -25.40 -31.89
CA ASP A 656 -24.14 -25.97 -30.55
C ASP A 656 -25.20 -25.27 -29.67
N THR A 657 -25.67 -24.09 -30.10
CA THR A 657 -26.70 -23.29 -29.42
C THR A 657 -28.01 -23.14 -30.23
N ASP A 658 -28.26 -24.07 -31.16
CA ASP A 658 -29.49 -24.15 -31.97
C ASP A 658 -29.74 -22.91 -32.86
N GLY A 659 -28.70 -22.49 -33.58
CA GLY A 659 -28.61 -21.30 -34.42
C GLY A 659 -29.79 -21.09 -35.37
N ASP A 660 -30.28 -22.16 -35.99
CA ASP A 660 -31.39 -22.06 -36.95
C ASP A 660 -32.70 -21.61 -36.28
N ASN A 661 -32.85 -21.82 -34.97
CA ASN A 661 -33.97 -21.36 -34.15
C ASN A 661 -33.67 -20.07 -33.35
N TRP A 662 -32.53 -19.41 -33.59
CA TRP A 662 -32.29 -18.07 -33.08
C TRP A 662 -33.26 -17.05 -33.71
N THR A 663 -33.63 -16.04 -32.91
CA THR A 663 -34.57 -14.98 -33.31
C THR A 663 -33.98 -14.06 -34.40
N GLN A 664 -32.68 -13.78 -34.30
CA GLN A 664 -31.88 -12.97 -35.21
C GLN A 664 -30.57 -13.71 -35.50
N LYS A 665 -30.23 -13.84 -36.79
CA LYS A 665 -29.08 -14.65 -37.26
C LYS A 665 -28.49 -14.14 -38.58
N ASP A 666 -28.69 -12.87 -38.90
CA ASP A 666 -28.25 -12.31 -40.18
C ASP A 666 -26.74 -12.49 -40.40
N ASN A 667 -26.40 -12.96 -41.61
CA ASN A 667 -25.05 -13.28 -42.09
C ASN A 667 -24.26 -14.36 -41.30
N TRP A 668 -24.80 -14.97 -40.25
CA TRP A 668 -24.12 -16.09 -39.57
C TRP A 668 -23.89 -17.26 -40.53
N CYS A 669 -22.76 -17.95 -40.36
CA CYS A 669 -22.30 -19.03 -41.25
C CYS A 669 -22.12 -18.63 -42.73
N SER A 670 -22.03 -17.32 -43.06
CA SER A 670 -21.76 -16.84 -44.42
C SER A 670 -20.33 -16.32 -44.60
N ASP A 671 -19.86 -16.23 -45.85
CA ASP A 671 -18.54 -15.69 -46.20
C ASP A 671 -18.41 -14.17 -45.96
N ARG A 672 -19.44 -13.50 -45.44
CA ARG A 672 -19.36 -12.09 -45.03
C ARG A 672 -18.35 -11.90 -43.88
N PRO A 673 -17.65 -10.75 -43.81
CA PRO A 673 -16.78 -10.40 -42.68
C PRO A 673 -17.50 -10.55 -41.33
N LEU A 674 -16.79 -10.95 -40.26
CA LEU A 674 -17.45 -11.23 -38.96
C LEU A 674 -18.18 -10.01 -38.37
N ARG A 675 -17.69 -8.80 -38.68
CA ARG A 675 -18.33 -7.52 -38.30
C ARG A 675 -19.68 -7.23 -38.99
N GLU A 676 -20.05 -8.03 -39.99
CA GLU A 676 -21.35 -7.96 -40.67
C GLU A 676 -22.34 -9.02 -40.13
N TRP A 677 -21.90 -9.90 -39.22
CA TRP A 677 -22.75 -10.92 -38.59
C TRP A 677 -23.56 -10.29 -37.46
N TYR A 678 -24.84 -10.68 -37.34
CA TYR A 678 -25.74 -10.13 -36.34
C TYR A 678 -25.16 -10.29 -34.91
N GLY A 679 -25.12 -9.19 -34.16
CA GLY A 679 -24.61 -9.19 -32.79
C GLY A 679 -23.08 -9.18 -32.65
N LEU A 680 -22.30 -9.15 -33.74
CA LEU A 680 -20.85 -8.98 -33.68
C LEU A 680 -20.43 -7.55 -34.08
N GLU A 681 -20.07 -6.74 -33.09
CA GLU A 681 -19.52 -5.40 -33.30
C GLU A 681 -17.99 -5.43 -33.25
N TYR A 682 -17.32 -4.93 -34.29
CA TYR A 682 -15.86 -4.76 -34.28
C TYR A 682 -15.47 -3.36 -33.80
N ASP A 683 -14.67 -3.30 -32.74
CA ASP A 683 -14.23 -2.07 -32.09
C ASP A 683 -12.77 -2.20 -31.65
N ASN A 684 -11.90 -1.32 -32.16
CA ASN A 684 -10.51 -1.17 -31.71
C ASN A 684 -9.71 -2.49 -31.64
N GLY A 685 -9.78 -3.33 -32.66
CA GLY A 685 -9.07 -4.61 -32.73
C GLY A 685 -9.87 -5.82 -32.23
N TYR A 686 -10.98 -5.60 -31.53
CA TYR A 686 -11.76 -6.61 -30.83
C TYR A 686 -13.18 -6.76 -31.36
N TYR A 687 -13.82 -7.87 -30.98
CA TYR A 687 -15.24 -8.10 -31.17
C TYR A 687 -16.01 -8.05 -29.84
N LYS A 688 -17.21 -7.48 -29.91
CA LYS A 688 -18.23 -7.53 -28.86
C LYS A 688 -19.37 -8.41 -29.36
N LEU A 689 -19.63 -9.52 -28.66
CA LEU A 689 -20.71 -10.45 -28.99
C LEU A 689 -21.97 -10.11 -28.18
N LYS A 690 -23.05 -9.75 -28.86
CA LYS A 690 -24.32 -9.30 -28.29
C LYS A 690 -25.47 -10.14 -28.84
N LEU A 691 -25.76 -11.24 -28.16
CA LEU A 691 -26.84 -12.19 -28.52
C LEU A 691 -27.81 -12.41 -27.35
N SER A 692 -28.00 -11.40 -26.51
CA SER A 692 -28.96 -11.44 -25.41
C SER A 692 -30.40 -11.44 -25.95
N LYS A 693 -31.31 -12.19 -25.31
CA LYS A 693 -32.72 -12.35 -25.74
C LYS A 693 -32.89 -12.93 -27.16
N ASN A 694 -31.98 -13.81 -27.60
CA ASN A 694 -31.96 -14.31 -28.98
C ASN A 694 -32.40 -15.78 -29.14
N ASN A 695 -32.84 -16.43 -28.07
CA ASN A 695 -33.29 -17.84 -28.01
C ASN A 695 -32.18 -18.89 -28.22
N LEU A 696 -30.93 -18.58 -27.85
CA LEU A 696 -29.84 -19.56 -27.84
C LEU A 696 -30.18 -20.71 -26.87
N SER A 697 -30.03 -21.97 -27.28
CA SER A 697 -30.30 -23.12 -26.42
C SER A 697 -29.32 -24.27 -26.67
N GLY A 698 -28.78 -24.88 -25.61
CA GLY A 698 -27.71 -25.87 -25.72
C GLY A 698 -26.41 -25.41 -25.03
N ALA A 699 -25.27 -25.80 -25.60
CA ALA A 699 -23.95 -25.54 -25.03
C ALA A 699 -23.29 -24.34 -25.70
N GLY A 700 -23.08 -23.25 -24.96
CA GLY A 700 -22.40 -22.06 -25.47
C GLY A 700 -20.89 -22.27 -25.54
N LYS A 701 -20.40 -22.79 -26.66
CA LYS A 701 -18.96 -23.01 -26.89
C LYS A 701 -18.30 -21.82 -27.58
N LEU A 702 -17.56 -21.01 -26.83
CA LEU A 702 -16.79 -19.86 -27.33
C LEU A 702 -15.29 -20.03 -27.06
N GLU A 703 -14.82 -21.27 -26.91
CA GLU A 703 -13.42 -21.52 -26.62
C GLU A 703 -12.50 -21.09 -27.78
N ASP A 704 -11.31 -20.58 -27.41
CA ASP A 704 -10.33 -19.95 -28.30
C ASP A 704 -10.84 -18.73 -29.10
N CYS A 705 -12.00 -18.15 -28.75
CA CYS A 705 -12.46 -16.88 -29.33
C CYS A 705 -11.69 -15.66 -28.77
N VAL A 706 -10.37 -15.65 -28.97
CA VAL A 706 -9.41 -14.69 -28.39
C VAL A 706 -9.70 -13.22 -28.68
N LEU A 707 -10.41 -12.89 -29.77
CA LEU A 707 -10.75 -11.51 -30.10
C LEU A 707 -12.01 -11.00 -29.37
N LEU A 708 -12.65 -11.80 -28.52
CA LEU A 708 -13.82 -11.37 -27.73
C LEU A 708 -13.40 -10.60 -26.48
N LYS A 709 -13.84 -9.34 -26.41
CA LYS A 709 -13.61 -8.43 -25.26
C LYS A 709 -14.87 -8.20 -24.41
N TYR A 710 -16.03 -8.43 -25.00
CA TYR A 710 -17.35 -8.22 -24.39
C TYR A 710 -18.27 -9.34 -24.88
N VAL A 711 -18.96 -10.03 -23.96
CA VAL A 711 -19.89 -11.12 -24.28
C VAL A 711 -21.20 -10.94 -23.51
N ALA A 712 -22.29 -10.68 -24.21
CA ALA A 712 -23.63 -10.57 -23.66
C ALA A 712 -24.59 -11.61 -24.25
N LEU A 713 -24.79 -12.69 -23.50
CA LEU A 713 -25.63 -13.85 -23.82
C LEU A 713 -26.82 -13.98 -22.86
N SER A 714 -27.22 -12.89 -22.21
CA SER A 714 -28.23 -12.90 -21.14
C SER A 714 -29.65 -13.10 -21.67
N ASN A 715 -30.53 -13.72 -20.88
CA ASN A 715 -31.91 -14.08 -21.25
C ASN A 715 -31.97 -15.05 -22.43
N ASN A 716 -31.29 -16.19 -22.28
CA ASN A 716 -31.29 -17.30 -23.23
C ASN A 716 -31.54 -18.62 -22.48
N GLN A 717 -31.27 -19.76 -23.11
CA GLN A 717 -31.50 -21.10 -22.56
C GLN A 717 -30.23 -21.95 -22.51
N LEU A 718 -29.05 -21.31 -22.43
CA LEU A 718 -27.75 -21.98 -22.39
C LEU A 718 -27.61 -22.84 -21.12
N THR A 719 -27.12 -24.06 -21.26
CA THR A 719 -26.92 -25.03 -20.16
C THR A 719 -25.48 -25.09 -19.66
N SER A 720 -24.52 -24.76 -20.53
CA SER A 720 -23.12 -24.52 -20.24
C SER A 720 -22.60 -23.33 -21.07
N LEU A 721 -21.50 -22.73 -20.62
CA LEU A 721 -20.78 -21.68 -21.33
C LEU A 721 -19.28 -21.94 -21.15
N ASP A 722 -18.59 -22.21 -22.25
CA ASP A 722 -17.14 -22.38 -22.32
C ASP A 722 -16.52 -21.10 -22.87
N LEU A 723 -15.57 -20.55 -22.13
CA LEU A 723 -14.82 -19.32 -22.42
C LEU A 723 -13.31 -19.55 -22.28
N SER A 724 -12.86 -20.82 -22.30
CA SER A 724 -11.43 -21.13 -22.26
C SER A 724 -10.71 -20.46 -23.46
N GLY A 725 -9.60 -19.77 -23.19
CA GLY A 725 -8.91 -18.95 -24.20
C GLY A 725 -9.52 -17.55 -24.46
N CYS A 726 -10.69 -17.18 -23.93
CA CYS A 726 -11.22 -15.81 -23.97
C CYS A 726 -10.55 -14.91 -22.92
N SER A 727 -9.22 -14.85 -22.92
CA SER A 727 -8.43 -14.20 -21.87
C SER A 727 -8.55 -12.67 -21.82
N PHE A 728 -9.03 -12.09 -22.91
CA PHE A 728 -9.26 -10.67 -23.14
C PHE A 728 -10.62 -10.14 -22.67
N LEU A 729 -11.47 -11.03 -22.16
CA LEU A 729 -12.85 -10.72 -21.83
C LEU A 729 -12.90 -9.79 -20.61
N GLU A 730 -13.29 -8.53 -20.83
CA GLU A 730 -13.43 -7.52 -19.77
C GLU A 730 -14.84 -7.52 -19.17
N GLU A 731 -15.85 -7.88 -19.95
CA GLU A 731 -17.25 -7.88 -19.52
C GLU A 731 -18.02 -9.13 -19.99
N LEU A 732 -18.63 -9.84 -19.04
CA LEU A 732 -19.45 -11.03 -19.28
C LEU A 732 -20.86 -10.88 -18.69
N TYR A 733 -21.87 -10.90 -19.55
CA TYR A 733 -23.30 -10.87 -19.18
C TYR A 733 -23.97 -12.17 -19.64
N CYS A 734 -23.95 -13.21 -18.80
CA CYS A 734 -24.57 -14.53 -19.05
C CYS A 734 -25.79 -14.81 -18.15
N SER A 735 -26.40 -13.76 -17.60
CA SER A 735 -27.52 -13.82 -16.65
C SER A 735 -28.83 -14.32 -17.28
N ASN A 736 -29.72 -14.90 -16.47
CA ASN A 736 -30.99 -15.50 -16.91
C ASN A 736 -30.76 -16.56 -18.01
N ASN A 737 -30.08 -17.64 -17.62
CA ASN A 737 -29.80 -18.84 -18.42
C ASN A 737 -30.04 -20.10 -17.54
N LYS A 738 -29.57 -21.27 -17.99
CA LYS A 738 -29.65 -22.55 -17.27
C LYS A 738 -28.25 -23.07 -16.89
N LEU A 739 -27.26 -22.20 -16.75
CA LEU A 739 -25.86 -22.57 -16.50
C LEU A 739 -25.72 -23.27 -15.15
N THR A 740 -25.09 -24.45 -15.14
CA THR A 740 -24.81 -25.23 -13.92
C THR A 740 -23.35 -25.11 -13.45
N VAL A 741 -22.45 -24.84 -14.41
CA VAL A 741 -21.03 -24.55 -14.23
C VAL A 741 -20.68 -23.35 -15.10
N LEU A 742 -19.76 -22.52 -14.63
CA LEU A 742 -19.14 -21.42 -15.37
C LEU A 742 -17.67 -21.38 -14.98
N ASP A 743 -16.78 -21.77 -15.90
CA ASP A 743 -15.33 -21.67 -15.72
C ASP A 743 -14.85 -20.31 -16.24
N LEU A 744 -14.10 -19.59 -15.40
CA LEU A 744 -13.54 -18.27 -15.68
C LEU A 744 -12.03 -18.23 -15.39
N THR A 745 -11.39 -19.37 -15.16
CA THR A 745 -9.97 -19.46 -14.75
C THR A 745 -9.01 -18.81 -15.75
N GLN A 746 -9.39 -18.73 -17.02
CA GLN A 746 -8.61 -18.08 -18.09
C GLN A 746 -9.05 -16.64 -18.39
N CYS A 747 -10.16 -16.15 -17.82
CA CYS A 747 -10.72 -14.82 -18.09
C CYS A 747 -10.19 -13.74 -17.12
N THR A 748 -8.87 -13.70 -16.89
CA THR A 748 -8.25 -12.86 -15.84
C THR A 748 -8.41 -11.34 -16.04
N SER A 749 -8.74 -10.90 -17.26
CA SER A 749 -9.06 -9.49 -17.59
C SER A 749 -10.45 -9.02 -17.13
N LEU A 750 -11.28 -9.89 -16.55
CA LEU A 750 -12.71 -9.62 -16.32
C LEU A 750 -12.92 -8.55 -15.23
N GLY A 751 -13.41 -7.38 -15.66
CA GLY A 751 -13.80 -6.27 -14.78
C GLY A 751 -15.27 -6.30 -14.34
N THR A 752 -16.15 -6.90 -15.14
CA THR A 752 -17.59 -7.04 -14.85
C THR A 752 -18.09 -8.45 -15.15
N LEU A 753 -18.71 -9.08 -14.14
CA LEU A 753 -19.38 -10.37 -14.26
C LEU A 753 -20.85 -10.27 -13.82
N GLU A 754 -21.77 -10.49 -14.76
CA GLU A 754 -23.20 -10.67 -14.50
C GLU A 754 -23.65 -12.08 -14.91
N CYS A 755 -23.73 -12.99 -13.94
CA CYS A 755 -24.16 -14.38 -14.08
C CYS A 755 -25.41 -14.71 -13.24
N TYR A 756 -26.19 -13.71 -12.85
CA TYR A 756 -27.36 -13.87 -11.98
C TYR A 756 -28.52 -14.62 -12.65
N THR A 757 -29.38 -15.26 -11.86
CA THR A 757 -30.47 -16.12 -12.35
C THR A 757 -29.93 -17.26 -13.24
N ASN A 758 -29.20 -18.17 -12.62
CA ASN A 758 -28.67 -19.40 -13.23
C ASN A 758 -28.84 -20.56 -12.23
N GLN A 759 -28.10 -21.65 -12.41
CA GLN A 759 -28.12 -22.83 -11.53
C GLN A 759 -26.74 -23.18 -10.98
N LEU A 760 -25.82 -22.21 -10.90
CA LEU A 760 -24.45 -22.38 -10.45
C LEU A 760 -24.42 -22.85 -8.99
N THR A 761 -23.69 -23.92 -8.72
CA THR A 761 -23.48 -24.46 -7.36
C THR A 761 -22.15 -24.01 -6.74
N SER A 762 -21.19 -23.68 -7.60
CA SER A 762 -19.91 -23.05 -7.27
C SER A 762 -19.56 -22.00 -8.32
N LEU A 763 -18.81 -20.97 -7.93
CA LEU A 763 -18.26 -19.97 -8.83
C LEU A 763 -16.83 -19.65 -8.36
N ASN A 764 -15.83 -19.89 -9.20
CA ASN A 764 -14.44 -19.56 -8.89
C ASN A 764 -14.10 -18.18 -9.46
N VAL A 765 -13.75 -17.24 -8.59
CA VAL A 765 -13.31 -15.88 -8.96
C VAL A 765 -11.88 -15.56 -8.50
N SER A 766 -11.14 -16.54 -7.98
CA SER A 766 -9.78 -16.36 -7.42
C SER A 766 -8.74 -15.81 -8.42
N GLY A 767 -8.95 -15.98 -9.72
CA GLY A 767 -8.11 -15.40 -10.78
C GLY A 767 -8.56 -14.02 -11.28
N LEU A 768 -9.63 -13.45 -10.73
CA LEU A 768 -10.29 -12.24 -11.26
C LEU A 768 -9.94 -10.99 -10.43
N THR A 769 -8.65 -10.67 -10.35
CA THR A 769 -8.13 -9.54 -9.54
C THR A 769 -8.60 -8.16 -10.03
N SER A 770 -8.91 -8.06 -11.32
CA SER A 770 -9.44 -6.86 -11.98
C SER A 770 -10.94 -6.61 -11.74
N LEU A 771 -11.64 -7.53 -11.07
CA LEU A 771 -13.10 -7.54 -10.97
C LEU A 771 -13.62 -6.40 -10.08
N LYS A 772 -14.39 -5.48 -10.68
CA LYS A 772 -15.02 -4.32 -10.00
C LYS A 772 -16.49 -4.56 -9.67
N SER A 773 -17.20 -5.33 -10.51
CA SER A 773 -18.62 -5.64 -10.34
C SER A 773 -18.89 -7.13 -10.49
N LEU A 774 -19.36 -7.77 -9.42
CA LEU A 774 -19.78 -9.17 -9.38
C LEU A 774 -21.27 -9.29 -9.06
N LYS A 775 -22.08 -9.78 -10.00
CA LYS A 775 -23.50 -10.07 -9.82
C LYS A 775 -23.78 -11.55 -10.11
N CYS A 776 -23.81 -12.36 -9.06
CA CYS A 776 -24.05 -13.81 -9.09
C CYS A 776 -25.33 -14.23 -8.32
N SER A 777 -26.20 -13.28 -8.00
CA SER A 777 -27.50 -13.49 -7.34
C SER A 777 -28.41 -14.51 -8.03
N SER A 778 -29.38 -15.09 -7.31
CA SER A 778 -30.31 -16.10 -7.84
C SER A 778 -29.59 -17.32 -8.45
N ASN A 779 -28.73 -17.95 -7.66
CA ASN A 779 -28.01 -19.18 -7.99
C ASN A 779 -28.16 -20.20 -6.83
N LYS A 780 -27.28 -21.21 -6.76
CA LYS A 780 -27.26 -22.24 -5.71
C LYS A 780 -25.89 -22.27 -5.00
N LEU A 781 -25.19 -21.13 -4.94
CA LEU A 781 -23.87 -21.03 -4.32
C LEU A 781 -23.95 -21.26 -2.81
N ILE A 782 -23.10 -22.15 -2.28
CA ILE A 782 -22.99 -22.47 -0.84
C ILE A 782 -21.83 -21.72 -0.19
N SER A 783 -20.79 -21.42 -0.98
CA SER A 783 -19.64 -20.59 -0.61
C SER A 783 -19.24 -19.71 -1.80
N LEU A 784 -18.56 -18.60 -1.50
CA LEU A 784 -17.92 -17.73 -2.48
C LEU A 784 -16.65 -17.17 -1.84
N ASP A 785 -15.51 -17.41 -2.48
CA ASP A 785 -14.21 -16.85 -2.08
C ASP A 785 -13.97 -15.56 -2.87
N LEU A 786 -13.68 -14.47 -2.15
CA LEU A 786 -13.49 -13.12 -2.68
C LEU A 786 -12.10 -12.56 -2.38
N THR A 787 -11.21 -13.35 -1.78
CA THR A 787 -9.90 -12.90 -1.28
C THR A 787 -9.01 -12.24 -2.35
N ALA A 788 -9.14 -12.65 -3.61
CA ALA A 788 -8.42 -12.06 -4.74
C ALA A 788 -9.11 -10.83 -5.36
N CYS A 789 -10.39 -10.58 -5.07
CA CYS A 789 -11.21 -9.53 -5.69
C CYS A 789 -11.08 -8.19 -4.92
N THR A 790 -9.86 -7.72 -4.70
CA THR A 790 -9.57 -6.49 -3.94
C THR A 790 -10.08 -5.20 -4.60
N SER A 791 -10.26 -5.23 -5.93
CA SER A 791 -10.79 -4.14 -6.76
C SER A 791 -12.32 -3.98 -6.69
N LEU A 792 -13.03 -4.83 -5.93
CA LEU A 792 -14.48 -4.97 -6.01
C LEU A 792 -15.22 -3.79 -5.35
N THR A 793 -16.02 -3.06 -6.13
CA THR A 793 -16.86 -1.95 -5.64
C THR A 793 -18.33 -2.32 -5.52
N THR A 794 -18.80 -3.30 -6.31
CA THR A 794 -20.19 -3.80 -6.27
C THR A 794 -20.23 -5.32 -6.19
N LEU A 795 -20.89 -5.84 -5.14
CA LEU A 795 -21.12 -7.27 -4.92
C LEU A 795 -22.61 -7.56 -4.77
N SER A 796 -23.13 -8.47 -5.60
CA SER A 796 -24.50 -8.98 -5.52
C SER A 796 -24.50 -10.50 -5.52
N THR A 797 -24.78 -11.08 -4.35
CA THR A 797 -24.80 -12.52 -4.05
C THR A 797 -26.17 -13.01 -3.55
N GLY A 798 -27.19 -12.15 -3.58
CA GLY A 798 -28.47 -12.44 -2.96
C GLY A 798 -29.25 -13.59 -3.62
N THR A 799 -30.15 -14.24 -2.89
CA THR A 799 -30.87 -15.46 -3.34
C THR A 799 -29.88 -16.58 -3.72
N ASN A 800 -29.06 -16.97 -2.76
CA ASN A 800 -28.14 -18.11 -2.83
C ASN A 800 -28.29 -18.96 -1.55
N GLN A 801 -27.32 -19.82 -1.24
CA GLN A 801 -27.30 -20.68 -0.05
C GLN A 801 -26.05 -20.43 0.81
N LEU A 802 -25.49 -19.21 0.74
CA LEU A 802 -24.28 -18.83 1.47
C LEU A 802 -24.55 -18.87 2.98
N THR A 803 -23.74 -19.63 3.71
CA THR A 803 -23.77 -19.68 5.19
C THR A 803 -22.78 -18.70 5.83
N THR A 804 -21.74 -18.34 5.09
CA THR A 804 -20.71 -17.35 5.40
C THR A 804 -20.38 -16.54 4.15
N LEU A 805 -19.97 -15.28 4.32
CA LEU A 805 -19.46 -14.43 3.24
C LEU A 805 -18.24 -13.69 3.78
N ASN A 806 -17.04 -14.06 3.32
CA ASN A 806 -15.83 -13.33 3.68
C ASN A 806 -15.68 -12.09 2.77
N LEU A 807 -15.44 -10.93 3.38
CA LEU A 807 -15.22 -9.64 2.71
C LEU A 807 -13.82 -9.07 2.99
N ASP A 808 -12.92 -9.86 3.59
CA ASP A 808 -11.50 -9.53 3.75
C ASP A 808 -10.89 -9.14 2.40
N GLY A 809 -10.24 -7.97 2.37
CA GLY A 809 -9.65 -7.41 1.15
C GLY A 809 -10.61 -6.60 0.26
N CYS A 810 -11.93 -6.68 0.46
CA CYS A 810 -12.93 -5.87 -0.27
C CYS A 810 -13.05 -4.43 0.28
N VAL A 811 -11.91 -3.76 0.50
CA VAL A 811 -11.83 -2.40 1.09
C VAL A 811 -12.49 -1.31 0.24
N SER A 812 -12.57 -1.56 -1.08
CA SER A 812 -13.18 -0.66 -2.08
C SER A 812 -14.70 -0.85 -2.21
N LEU A 813 -15.33 -1.72 -1.41
CA LEU A 813 -16.72 -2.11 -1.60
C LEU A 813 -17.69 -0.96 -1.23
N GLU A 814 -18.40 -0.44 -2.22
CA GLU A 814 -19.38 0.63 -2.07
C GLU A 814 -20.82 0.10 -1.93
N SER A 815 -21.13 -1.05 -2.53
CA SER A 815 -22.48 -1.63 -2.52
C SER A 815 -22.47 -3.15 -2.35
N LEU A 816 -23.14 -3.62 -1.30
CA LEU A 816 -23.28 -5.04 -0.95
C LEU A 816 -24.76 -5.46 -0.95
N TYR A 817 -25.09 -6.45 -1.78
CA TYR A 817 -26.42 -7.05 -1.88
C TYR A 817 -26.35 -8.57 -1.62
N CYS A 818 -26.46 -9.00 -0.36
CA CYS A 818 -26.35 -10.40 0.08
C CYS A 818 -27.68 -10.98 0.61
N THR A 819 -28.82 -10.38 0.24
CA THR A 819 -30.18 -10.75 0.68
C THR A 819 -30.55 -12.20 0.41
N LYS A 820 -31.48 -12.82 1.16
CA LYS A 820 -31.96 -14.20 0.92
C LYS A 820 -30.80 -15.22 0.84
N ASN A 821 -29.97 -15.26 1.88
CA ASN A 821 -28.95 -16.28 2.09
C ASN A 821 -29.18 -16.95 3.46
N GLN A 822 -28.19 -17.70 3.96
CA GLN A 822 -28.22 -18.37 5.26
C GLN A 822 -27.15 -17.80 6.21
N LEU A 823 -26.74 -16.54 6.00
CA LEU A 823 -25.68 -15.88 6.76
C LEU A 823 -26.09 -15.76 8.24
N THR A 824 -25.26 -16.25 9.14
CA THR A 824 -25.45 -16.14 10.60
C THR A 824 -24.64 -15.01 11.22
N ASP A 825 -23.55 -14.63 10.55
CA ASP A 825 -22.69 -13.49 10.85
C ASP A 825 -22.31 -12.78 9.53
N LEU A 826 -21.89 -11.52 9.63
CA LEU A 826 -21.42 -10.69 8.51
C LEU A 826 -20.45 -9.62 9.05
N ASP A 827 -19.15 -9.87 8.92
CA ASP A 827 -18.12 -8.87 9.23
C ASP A 827 -18.07 -7.80 8.12
N LEU A 828 -18.05 -6.53 8.54
CA LEU A 828 -18.01 -5.34 7.70
C LEU A 828 -16.87 -4.39 8.09
N THR A 829 -15.97 -4.79 8.99
CA THR A 829 -14.94 -3.93 9.59
C THR A 829 -13.98 -3.32 8.57
N GLN A 830 -13.74 -3.99 7.45
CA GLN A 830 -12.88 -3.51 6.35
C GLN A 830 -13.66 -2.71 5.28
N CYS A 831 -14.99 -2.66 5.35
CA CYS A 831 -15.85 -2.04 4.32
C CYS A 831 -16.17 -0.57 4.61
N SER A 832 -15.19 0.25 5.02
CA SER A 832 -15.40 1.67 5.36
C SER A 832 -15.96 2.53 4.20
N SER A 833 -15.77 2.07 2.97
CA SER A 833 -16.27 2.68 1.72
C SER A 833 -17.76 2.43 1.47
N LEU A 834 -18.41 1.56 2.25
CA LEU A 834 -19.75 1.05 1.97
C LEU A 834 -20.82 2.15 2.08
N GLN A 835 -21.55 2.35 0.98
CA GLN A 835 -22.64 3.32 0.86
C GLN A 835 -24.02 2.66 0.91
N THR A 836 -24.13 1.41 0.43
CA THR A 836 -25.38 0.62 0.40
C THR A 836 -25.14 -0.78 0.95
N LEU A 837 -25.94 -1.16 1.95
CA LEU A 837 -25.99 -2.51 2.50
C LEU A 837 -27.41 -3.08 2.41
N GLU A 838 -27.59 -4.16 1.66
CA GLU A 838 -28.81 -4.97 1.60
C GLU A 838 -28.49 -6.41 2.02
N CYS A 839 -28.86 -6.76 3.25
CA CYS A 839 -28.61 -8.06 3.89
C CYS A 839 -29.89 -8.73 4.42
N GLU A 840 -31.07 -8.31 3.93
CA GLU A 840 -32.37 -8.83 4.36
C GLU A 840 -32.54 -10.34 4.14
N GLN A 841 -33.42 -10.97 4.92
CA GLN A 841 -33.77 -12.39 4.76
C GLN A 841 -32.55 -13.31 4.92
N ASN A 842 -31.78 -13.09 5.97
CA ASN A 842 -30.68 -13.93 6.44
C ASN A 842 -30.98 -14.44 7.86
N LEU A 843 -29.98 -14.96 8.57
CA LEU A 843 -30.08 -15.49 9.94
C LEU A 843 -29.24 -14.67 10.94
N LEU A 844 -28.85 -13.44 10.58
CA LEU A 844 -27.95 -12.58 11.35
C LEU A 844 -28.52 -12.28 12.73
N THR A 845 -27.73 -12.46 13.79
CA THR A 845 -28.13 -12.19 15.18
C THR A 845 -27.61 -10.85 15.73
N SER A 846 -26.55 -10.34 15.10
CA SER A 846 -25.91 -9.05 15.32
C SER A 846 -25.45 -8.48 13.98
N LEU A 847 -25.26 -7.16 13.93
CA LEU A 847 -24.64 -6.47 12.80
C LEU A 847 -23.82 -5.30 13.36
N ASN A 848 -22.51 -5.31 13.14
CA ASN A 848 -21.64 -4.22 13.60
C ASN A 848 -21.61 -3.10 12.55
N MET A 849 -22.01 -1.90 12.96
CA MET A 849 -22.07 -0.72 12.09
C MET A 849 -20.89 0.24 12.29
N SER A 850 -19.97 -0.05 13.23
CA SER A 850 -18.84 0.81 13.55
C SER A 850 -17.92 1.02 12.34
N GLY A 851 -17.60 2.27 12.02
CA GLY A 851 -16.70 2.62 10.91
C GLY A 851 -17.37 2.77 9.53
N LEU A 852 -18.65 2.43 9.39
CA LEU A 852 -19.40 2.55 8.13
C LEU A 852 -19.90 3.99 7.87
N THR A 853 -19.05 5.00 8.08
CA THR A 853 -19.43 6.44 8.03
C THR A 853 -19.93 6.90 6.66
N SER A 854 -19.62 6.15 5.61
CA SER A 854 -20.06 6.40 4.22
C SER A 854 -21.49 5.93 3.94
N LEU A 855 -22.12 5.18 4.85
CA LEU A 855 -23.38 4.46 4.61
C LEU A 855 -24.57 5.42 4.46
N LYS A 856 -25.32 5.26 3.36
CA LYS A 856 -26.48 6.07 2.98
C LYS A 856 -27.79 5.29 3.07
N SER A 857 -27.74 3.97 2.88
CA SER A 857 -28.89 3.06 2.91
C SER A 857 -28.54 1.75 3.61
N LEU A 858 -29.30 1.41 4.65
CA LEU A 858 -29.23 0.14 5.35
C LEU A 858 -30.55 -0.61 5.20
N LYS A 859 -30.49 -1.84 4.69
CA LYS A 859 -31.57 -2.81 4.77
C LYS A 859 -31.05 -4.11 5.38
N CYS A 860 -31.68 -4.51 6.48
CA CYS A 860 -31.35 -5.68 7.30
C CYS A 860 -32.61 -6.41 7.81
N SER A 861 -33.75 -6.16 7.16
CA SER A 861 -35.05 -6.73 7.56
C SER A 861 -35.12 -8.27 7.47
N SER A 862 -36.07 -8.90 8.16
CA SER A 862 -36.23 -10.37 8.15
C SER A 862 -34.95 -11.11 8.57
N ASN A 863 -34.31 -10.68 9.65
CA ASN A 863 -33.15 -11.32 10.28
C ASN A 863 -33.50 -11.72 11.73
N LYS A 864 -32.49 -12.01 12.56
CA LYS A 864 -32.65 -12.33 13.99
C LYS A 864 -31.94 -11.31 14.89
N LEU A 865 -31.79 -10.06 14.40
CA LEU A 865 -31.11 -8.99 15.13
C LEU A 865 -31.85 -8.70 16.44
N THR A 866 -31.10 -8.68 17.55
CA THR A 866 -31.60 -8.37 18.90
C THR A 866 -31.36 -6.92 19.31
N VAL A 867 -30.32 -6.30 18.76
CA VAL A 867 -29.94 -4.90 18.91
C VAL A 867 -29.47 -4.40 17.54
N LEU A 868 -29.76 -3.14 17.22
CA LEU A 868 -29.17 -2.44 16.09
C LEU A 868 -28.76 -1.04 16.56
N ASP A 869 -27.47 -0.74 16.43
CA ASP A 869 -26.92 0.59 16.67
C ASP A 869 -26.43 1.16 15.34
N VAL A 870 -27.03 2.27 14.90
CA VAL A 870 -26.62 3.04 13.71
C VAL A 870 -26.21 4.47 14.09
N SER A 871 -25.91 4.71 15.37
CA SER A 871 -25.59 6.04 15.86
C SER A 871 -24.34 6.63 15.21
N GLY A 872 -24.35 7.96 15.05
CA GLY A 872 -23.26 8.69 14.39
C GLY A 872 -23.15 8.47 12.88
N LEU A 873 -23.99 7.65 12.24
CA LEU A 873 -24.02 7.50 10.78
C LEU A 873 -24.71 8.71 10.11
N LEU A 874 -23.99 9.83 10.05
CA LEU A 874 -24.48 11.14 9.61
C LEU A 874 -25.07 11.15 8.18
N ASN A 875 -24.57 10.27 7.31
CA ASN A 875 -24.99 10.16 5.91
C ASN A 875 -26.22 9.26 5.68
N LEU A 876 -26.70 8.56 6.72
CA LEU A 876 -27.73 7.54 6.61
C LEU A 876 -29.10 8.16 6.33
N THR A 877 -29.69 7.85 5.16
CA THR A 877 -30.97 8.42 4.71
C THR A 877 -32.15 7.46 4.83
N GLY A 878 -31.89 6.15 4.86
CA GLY A 878 -32.90 5.11 4.98
C GLY A 878 -32.43 3.92 5.80
N VAL A 879 -33.30 3.46 6.72
CA VAL A 879 -33.10 2.24 7.52
C VAL A 879 -34.33 1.34 7.40
N GLU A 880 -34.14 0.11 6.93
CA GLU A 880 -35.15 -0.95 6.90
C GLU A 880 -34.67 -2.15 7.74
N CYS A 881 -35.19 -2.24 8.97
CA CYS A 881 -34.85 -3.27 9.97
C CYS A 881 -36.08 -4.06 10.45
N GLN A 882 -37.18 -4.01 9.69
CA GLN A 882 -38.42 -4.70 10.02
C GLN A 882 -38.29 -6.23 10.15
N ASP A 883 -39.24 -6.86 10.83
CA ASP A 883 -39.33 -8.32 10.96
C ASP A 883 -38.04 -8.94 11.56
N ASN A 884 -37.53 -8.30 12.62
CA ASN A 884 -36.40 -8.76 13.44
C ASN A 884 -36.89 -9.07 14.87
N ILE A 885 -35.98 -9.20 15.83
CA ILE A 885 -36.30 -9.34 17.26
C ILE A 885 -35.68 -8.23 18.11
N LEU A 886 -35.55 -7.02 17.52
CA LEU A 886 -34.89 -5.87 18.14
C LEU A 886 -35.59 -5.47 19.45
N ALA A 887 -34.86 -5.54 20.56
CA ALA A 887 -35.28 -4.99 21.84
C ALA A 887 -34.91 -3.50 21.97
N SER A 888 -33.83 -3.08 21.30
CA SER A 888 -33.37 -1.70 21.23
C SER A 888 -32.85 -1.33 19.84
N LEU A 889 -33.12 -0.09 19.43
CA LEU A 889 -32.64 0.54 18.20
C LEU A 889 -32.10 1.93 18.55
N ASN A 890 -30.82 2.18 18.26
CA ASN A 890 -30.18 3.48 18.47
C ASN A 890 -29.96 4.20 17.13
N VAL A 891 -30.63 5.35 16.96
CA VAL A 891 -30.51 6.23 15.76
C VAL A 891 -29.97 7.63 16.11
N SER A 892 -29.34 7.77 17.28
CA SER A 892 -28.80 9.07 17.71
C SER A 892 -27.71 9.58 16.74
N GLY A 893 -27.83 10.85 16.33
CA GLY A 893 -26.95 11.46 15.34
C GLY A 893 -27.27 11.13 13.88
N CYS A 894 -28.30 10.33 13.55
CA CYS A 894 -28.73 10.10 12.17
C CYS A 894 -29.51 11.30 11.59
N SER A 895 -28.90 12.49 11.55
CA SER A 895 -29.57 13.74 11.19
C SER A 895 -30.06 13.81 9.73
N ALA A 896 -29.50 13.00 8.83
CA ALA A 896 -29.93 12.90 7.43
C ALA A 896 -31.05 11.87 7.18
N LEU A 897 -31.51 11.16 8.22
CA LEU A 897 -32.47 10.05 8.10
C LEU A 897 -33.83 10.57 7.62
N LYS A 898 -34.31 10.06 6.48
CA LYS A 898 -35.58 10.46 5.85
C LYS A 898 -36.67 9.39 5.99
N SER A 899 -36.28 8.13 6.10
CA SER A 899 -37.19 6.99 6.24
C SER A 899 -36.66 5.97 7.24
N LEU A 900 -37.48 5.62 8.23
CA LEU A 900 -37.19 4.56 9.19
C LEU A 900 -38.32 3.53 9.17
N ASN A 901 -37.98 2.27 8.89
CA ASN A 901 -38.86 1.12 9.04
C ASN A 901 -38.27 0.14 10.07
N CYS A 902 -38.91 0.07 11.23
CA CYS A 902 -38.59 -0.81 12.35
C CYS A 902 -39.81 -1.63 12.82
N GLN A 903 -40.85 -1.74 11.98
CA GLN A 903 -42.06 -2.50 12.29
C GLN A 903 -41.77 -3.99 12.56
N SER A 904 -42.69 -4.70 13.23
CA SER A 904 -42.54 -6.14 13.54
C SER A 904 -41.25 -6.44 14.32
N ASN A 905 -41.07 -5.79 15.47
CA ASN A 905 -39.92 -5.96 16.35
C ASN A 905 -40.39 -6.07 17.82
N LYS A 906 -39.46 -5.94 18.78
CA LYS A 906 -39.75 -6.00 20.23
C LYS A 906 -39.36 -4.70 20.95
N LEU A 907 -39.34 -3.58 20.23
CA LEU A 907 -38.95 -2.28 20.79
C LEU A 907 -39.95 -1.84 21.87
N ILE A 908 -39.45 -1.46 23.05
CA ILE A 908 -40.23 -0.96 24.19
C ILE A 908 -40.27 0.58 24.19
N SER A 909 -39.21 1.21 23.69
CA SER A 909 -39.09 2.65 23.51
C SER A 909 -38.37 2.97 22.20
N LEU A 910 -38.71 4.10 21.58
CA LEU A 910 -37.99 4.64 20.43
C LEU A 910 -37.84 6.15 20.61
N ASP A 911 -36.61 6.65 20.47
CA ASP A 911 -36.26 8.06 20.55
C ASP A 911 -35.78 8.55 19.18
N LEU A 912 -36.41 9.61 18.67
CA LEU A 912 -36.15 10.19 17.35
C LEU A 912 -35.75 11.68 17.42
N THR A 913 -35.42 12.19 18.61
CA THR A 913 -34.96 13.57 18.86
C THR A 913 -33.84 14.05 17.93
N ALA A 914 -32.98 13.14 17.46
CA ALA A 914 -31.88 13.44 16.54
C ALA A 914 -32.24 13.37 15.04
N CYS A 915 -33.49 13.05 14.68
CA CYS A 915 -33.90 12.69 13.32
C CYS A 915 -34.76 13.77 12.64
N ALA A 916 -34.37 15.05 12.73
CA ALA A 916 -35.16 16.19 12.20
C ALA A 916 -35.48 16.13 10.67
N SER A 917 -34.73 15.35 9.89
CA SER A 917 -34.99 15.10 8.47
C SER A 917 -36.05 14.02 8.19
N LEU A 918 -36.57 13.34 9.22
CA LEU A 918 -37.43 12.17 9.06
C LEU A 918 -38.77 12.54 8.44
N THR A 919 -39.11 11.89 7.33
CA THR A 919 -40.38 12.12 6.60
C THR A 919 -41.36 10.97 6.73
N THR A 920 -40.86 9.74 6.90
CA THR A 920 -41.67 8.53 7.06
C THR A 920 -41.15 7.69 8.23
N LEU A 921 -42.04 7.37 9.17
CA LEU A 921 -41.78 6.43 10.25
C LEU A 921 -42.75 5.25 10.17
N ARG A 922 -42.21 4.02 10.15
CA ARG A 922 -42.94 2.78 10.34
C ARG A 922 -42.39 2.05 11.56
N ALA A 923 -43.12 2.12 12.66
CA ALA A 923 -42.78 1.53 13.96
C ALA A 923 -43.89 0.61 14.51
N GLY A 924 -44.87 0.25 13.69
CA GLY A 924 -46.01 -0.58 14.10
C GLY A 924 -45.65 -2.03 14.42
N THR A 925 -46.52 -2.76 15.12
CA THR A 925 -46.27 -4.14 15.58
C THR A 925 -44.98 -4.23 16.40
N ASN A 926 -44.91 -3.45 17.46
CA ASN A 926 -43.83 -3.44 18.45
C ASN A 926 -44.43 -3.52 19.86
N GLN A 927 -43.64 -3.23 20.90
CA GLN A 927 -44.09 -3.18 22.29
C GLN A 927 -43.94 -1.76 22.86
N LEU A 928 -44.00 -0.73 22.00
CA LEU A 928 -43.68 0.64 22.38
C LEU A 928 -44.65 1.16 23.44
N THR A 929 -44.13 1.44 24.64
CA THR A 929 -44.84 2.20 25.69
C THR A 929 -44.59 3.69 25.55
N THR A 930 -43.46 4.08 24.94
CA THR A 930 -43.08 5.47 24.65
C THR A 930 -42.51 5.59 23.24
N LEU A 931 -42.88 6.67 22.54
CA LEU A 931 -42.34 7.06 21.25
C LEU A 931 -42.05 8.56 21.31
N ASN A 932 -40.77 8.95 21.34
CA ASN A 932 -40.40 10.36 21.34
C ASN A 932 -40.30 10.87 19.88
N LEU A 933 -41.03 11.96 19.57
CA LEU A 933 -41.10 12.62 18.27
C LEU A 933 -40.64 14.09 18.32
N ASP A 934 -40.08 14.55 19.44
CA ASP A 934 -39.53 15.91 19.58
C ASP A 934 -38.59 16.22 18.40
N GLY A 935 -38.71 17.41 17.81
CA GLY A 935 -37.90 17.84 16.66
C GLY A 935 -38.19 17.16 15.31
N CYS A 936 -39.18 16.25 15.22
CA CYS A 936 -39.55 15.57 13.97
C CYS A 936 -40.38 16.46 12.99
N GLU A 937 -39.98 17.72 12.81
CA GLU A 937 -40.70 18.74 12.00
C GLU A 937 -40.91 18.36 10.52
N SER A 938 -40.15 17.40 10.00
CA SER A 938 -40.24 16.95 8.61
C SER A 938 -41.22 15.79 8.40
N LEU A 939 -41.78 15.23 9.49
CA LEU A 939 -42.57 14.00 9.44
C LEU A 939 -43.89 14.20 8.70
N LYS A 940 -44.13 13.36 7.69
CA LYS A 940 -45.33 13.37 6.84
C LYS A 940 -46.22 12.15 7.04
N SER A 941 -45.62 11.00 7.35
CA SER A 941 -46.35 9.74 7.49
C SER A 941 -45.86 8.97 8.71
N LEU A 942 -46.77 8.70 9.65
CA LEU A 942 -46.51 8.01 10.91
C LEU A 942 -47.34 6.72 11.02
N TYR A 943 -46.69 5.56 11.03
CA TYR A 943 -47.33 4.26 11.20
C TYR A 943 -46.82 3.59 12.49
N CYS A 944 -47.53 3.78 13.59
CA CYS A 944 -47.19 3.26 14.94
C CYS A 944 -48.27 2.35 15.54
N ALA A 945 -49.18 1.82 14.72
CA ALA A 945 -50.24 0.89 15.12
C ALA A 945 -49.74 -0.42 15.76
N LYS A 946 -50.59 -1.09 16.55
CA LYS A 946 -50.25 -2.33 17.27
C LYS A 946 -49.03 -2.16 18.18
N ASN A 947 -49.15 -1.25 19.13
CA ASN A 947 -48.17 -0.94 20.17
C ASN A 947 -48.88 -0.79 21.53
N GLN A 948 -48.19 -0.29 22.55
CA GLN A 948 -48.70 -0.12 23.92
C GLN A 948 -48.72 1.36 24.34
N LEU A 949 -48.78 2.29 23.38
CA LEU A 949 -48.71 3.73 23.63
C LEU A 949 -49.96 4.20 24.39
N ALA A 950 -49.77 4.76 25.59
CA ALA A 950 -50.83 5.41 26.37
C ALA A 950 -50.98 6.90 26.03
N THR A 951 -49.90 7.52 25.56
CA THR A 951 -49.81 8.91 25.11
C THR A 951 -48.99 8.97 23.83
N LEU A 952 -49.24 9.98 22.99
CA LEU A 952 -48.47 10.29 21.80
C LEU A 952 -48.50 11.80 21.61
N ASP A 953 -47.35 12.46 21.73
CA ASP A 953 -47.24 13.89 21.40
C ASP A 953 -47.00 14.05 19.89
N LEU A 954 -47.58 15.11 19.34
CA LEU A 954 -47.56 15.47 17.92
C LEU A 954 -47.31 16.97 17.71
N SER A 955 -46.97 17.74 18.76
CA SER A 955 -46.74 19.19 18.70
C SER A 955 -45.79 19.61 17.57
N ASP A 956 -44.71 18.87 17.42
CA ASP A 956 -43.62 19.16 16.50
C ASP A 956 -43.87 18.58 15.10
N CYS A 957 -44.87 17.70 14.95
CA CYS A 957 -45.20 17.01 13.69
C CYS A 957 -45.99 17.90 12.70
N VAL A 958 -45.59 19.16 12.54
CA VAL A 958 -46.34 20.20 11.80
C VAL A 958 -46.55 19.94 10.30
N LYS A 959 -45.77 19.03 9.71
CA LYS A 959 -45.90 18.60 8.31
C LYS A 959 -46.68 17.28 8.14
N LEU A 960 -47.24 16.71 9.20
CA LEU A 960 -47.90 15.40 9.18
C LEU A 960 -49.13 15.41 8.25
N GLU A 961 -49.13 14.49 7.29
CA GLU A 961 -50.17 14.32 6.26
C GLU A 961 -51.01 13.05 6.53
N SER A 962 -50.44 12.03 7.16
CA SER A 962 -51.16 10.79 7.51
C SER A 962 -50.61 10.12 8.77
N ILE A 963 -51.52 9.58 9.58
CA ILE A 963 -51.19 8.81 10.79
C ILE A 963 -52.01 7.51 10.86
N THR A 964 -51.34 6.42 11.24
CA THR A 964 -51.93 5.13 11.56
C THR A 964 -51.40 4.66 12.92
N CYS A 965 -52.18 4.94 13.97
CA CYS A 965 -51.87 4.67 15.38
C CYS A 965 -52.88 3.70 16.03
N ASN A 966 -53.63 2.96 15.22
CA ASN A 966 -54.67 2.05 15.69
C ASN A 966 -54.15 0.90 16.56
N SER A 967 -55.01 0.31 17.39
CA SER A 967 -54.64 -0.80 18.29
C SER A 967 -53.49 -0.41 19.24
N ASN A 968 -53.68 0.69 19.97
CA ASN A 968 -52.80 1.19 21.03
C ASN A 968 -53.61 1.36 22.34
N GLN A 969 -53.12 2.13 23.31
CA GLN A 969 -53.78 2.42 24.58
C GLN A 969 -54.09 3.91 24.76
N LEU A 970 -54.13 4.68 23.66
CA LEU A 970 -54.18 6.14 23.67
C LEU A 970 -55.49 6.65 24.27
N ILE A 971 -55.40 7.60 25.21
CA ILE A 971 -56.56 8.20 25.91
C ILE A 971 -57.02 9.51 25.24
N SER A 972 -56.10 10.23 24.63
CA SER A 972 -56.37 11.45 23.86
C SER A 972 -55.40 11.59 22.70
N LEU A 973 -55.83 12.26 21.63
CA LEU A 973 -54.98 12.71 20.53
C LEU A 973 -55.31 14.15 20.17
N ASP A 974 -54.27 14.94 19.91
CA ASP A 974 -54.39 16.33 19.49
C ASP A 974 -53.64 16.56 18.16
N PHE A 975 -54.38 17.04 17.16
CA PHE A 975 -53.89 17.36 15.82
C PHE A 975 -53.96 18.86 15.52
N SER A 976 -54.19 19.72 16.52
CA SER A 976 -54.25 21.19 16.35
C SER A 976 -53.00 21.80 15.70
N MET A 977 -51.85 21.17 15.90
CA MET A 977 -50.57 21.57 15.29
C MET A 977 -50.30 20.91 13.91
N CYS A 978 -51.23 20.09 13.39
CA CYS A 978 -51.07 19.29 12.16
C CYS A 978 -51.99 19.77 11.00
N PRO A 979 -51.88 21.03 10.50
CA PRO A 979 -52.79 21.59 9.50
C PRO A 979 -52.72 20.94 8.10
N ASN A 980 -51.76 20.03 7.88
CA ASN A 980 -51.58 19.30 6.62
C ASN A 980 -52.22 17.90 6.62
N MET A 981 -52.86 17.50 7.73
CA MET A 981 -53.44 16.18 7.90
C MET A 981 -54.52 15.87 6.85
N LYS A 982 -54.43 14.69 6.23
CA LYS A 982 -55.35 14.17 5.20
C LYS A 982 -56.05 12.89 5.65
N SER A 983 -55.38 12.04 6.41
CA SER A 983 -55.93 10.75 6.85
C SER A 983 -55.47 10.38 8.26
N ILE A 984 -56.45 10.18 9.15
CA ILE A 984 -56.24 9.69 10.51
C ILE A 984 -56.83 8.28 10.61
N ASN A 985 -56.03 7.32 11.04
CA ASN A 985 -56.49 6.05 11.57
C ASN A 985 -56.01 5.87 13.02
N CYS A 986 -56.95 5.95 13.95
CA CYS A 986 -56.75 5.87 15.40
C CYS A 986 -57.69 4.85 16.06
N ASN A 987 -58.25 3.92 15.28
CA ASN A 987 -59.22 2.94 15.79
C ASN A 987 -58.67 2.01 16.87
N SER A 988 -59.55 1.34 17.62
CA SER A 988 -59.16 0.36 18.65
C SER A 988 -58.19 0.96 19.68
N ASN A 989 -58.55 2.11 20.25
CA ASN A 989 -57.80 2.80 21.31
C ASN A 989 -58.71 3.02 22.53
N LYS A 990 -58.33 3.92 23.44
CA LYS A 990 -59.13 4.33 24.61
C LYS A 990 -59.49 5.82 24.53
N LEU A 991 -59.61 6.37 23.32
CA LEU A 991 -59.75 7.80 23.11
C LEU A 991 -61.08 8.29 23.72
N THR A 992 -61.00 9.15 24.72
CA THR A 992 -62.16 9.92 25.23
C THR A 992 -62.26 11.28 24.54
N ALA A 993 -61.14 11.77 23.97
CA ALA A 993 -61.05 13.03 23.24
C ALA A 993 -60.16 12.89 21.99
N LEU A 994 -60.63 13.46 20.89
CA LEU A 994 -59.92 13.53 19.61
C LEU A 994 -60.02 14.97 19.09
N ASN A 995 -58.96 15.76 19.24
CA ASN A 995 -58.93 17.13 18.74
C ASN A 995 -58.40 17.15 17.30
N ILE A 996 -59.28 17.50 16.36
CA ILE A 996 -58.99 17.64 14.92
C ILE A 996 -59.21 19.09 14.42
N SER A 997 -59.24 20.06 15.34
CA SER A 997 -59.32 21.48 14.98
C SER A 997 -58.19 21.88 14.03
N GLY A 998 -58.49 22.62 12.96
CA GLY A 998 -57.48 23.07 11.99
C GLY A 998 -57.11 22.07 10.89
N CYS A 999 -57.54 20.81 11.00
CA CYS A 999 -57.23 19.75 10.03
C CYS A 999 -58.13 19.79 8.77
N TYR A 1000 -58.33 20.97 8.17
CA TYR A 1000 -59.30 21.21 7.09
C TYR A 1000 -59.02 20.45 5.77
N LYS A 1001 -57.87 19.77 5.66
CA LYS A 1001 -57.50 18.92 4.51
C LYS A 1001 -57.86 17.44 4.71
N LEU A 1002 -58.48 17.07 5.83
CA LEU A 1002 -58.90 15.69 6.10
C LEU A 1002 -59.89 15.18 5.05
N THR A 1003 -59.55 14.05 4.44
CA THR A 1003 -60.40 13.30 3.52
C THR A 1003 -60.90 11.99 4.13
N SER A 1004 -60.25 11.46 5.16
CA SER A 1004 -60.68 10.24 5.84
C SER A 1004 -60.34 10.22 7.33
N ILE A 1005 -61.30 9.82 8.16
CA ILE A 1005 -61.15 9.62 9.60
C ILE A 1005 -61.64 8.23 9.95
N ASP A 1006 -60.75 7.39 10.51
CA ASP A 1006 -61.08 6.13 11.16
C ASP A 1006 -60.78 6.25 12.67
N CYS A 1007 -61.83 6.37 13.48
CA CYS A 1007 -61.77 6.56 14.93
C CYS A 1007 -62.66 5.56 15.70
N ARG A 1008 -63.12 4.49 15.03
CA ARG A 1008 -63.99 3.48 15.63
C ARG A 1008 -63.38 2.72 16.80
N SER A 1009 -64.25 2.07 17.58
CA SER A 1009 -63.84 1.24 18.73
C SER A 1009 -62.99 2.05 19.72
N ASN A 1010 -63.58 3.14 20.20
CA ASN A 1010 -62.99 4.10 21.14
C ASN A 1010 -64.06 4.51 22.18
N GLN A 1011 -63.82 5.57 22.96
CA GLN A 1011 -64.71 6.07 24.01
C GLN A 1011 -65.10 7.53 23.77
N ILE A 1012 -65.15 7.96 22.50
CA ILE A 1012 -65.38 9.36 22.12
C ILE A 1012 -66.87 9.69 22.33
N ALA A 1013 -67.14 10.64 23.22
CA ALA A 1013 -68.51 11.10 23.51
C ALA A 1013 -68.99 12.25 22.60
N ALA A 1014 -68.05 13.02 22.04
CA ALA A 1014 -68.33 14.09 21.08
C ALA A 1014 -67.17 14.22 20.08
N LEU A 1015 -67.50 14.36 18.79
CA LEU A 1015 -66.54 14.56 17.70
C LEU A 1015 -66.83 15.89 17.00
N ASN A 1016 -65.87 16.82 17.01
CA ASN A 1016 -66.02 18.10 16.34
C ASN A 1016 -65.55 18.01 14.88
N THR A 1017 -66.51 18.02 13.95
CA THR A 1017 -66.31 17.93 12.50
C THR A 1017 -66.35 19.29 11.78
N ALA A 1018 -66.41 20.40 12.53
CA ALA A 1018 -66.59 21.73 11.97
C ALA A 1018 -65.45 22.12 11.01
N GLY A 1019 -65.81 22.56 9.81
CA GLY A 1019 -64.86 23.00 8.77
C GLY A 1019 -64.19 21.89 7.96
N LEU A 1020 -64.54 20.61 8.17
CA LEU A 1020 -63.96 19.48 7.42
C LEU A 1020 -64.57 19.31 6.03
N THR A 1021 -64.48 20.34 5.19
CA THR A 1021 -65.15 20.41 3.87
C THR A 1021 -64.60 19.41 2.83
N ALA A 1022 -63.45 18.79 3.09
CA ALA A 1022 -62.80 17.82 2.21
C ALA A 1022 -63.11 16.36 2.55
N LEU A 1023 -63.89 16.10 3.61
CA LEU A 1023 -64.09 14.76 4.16
C LEU A 1023 -64.88 13.85 3.21
N LEU A 1024 -64.31 12.70 2.85
CA LEU A 1024 -64.91 11.71 1.96
C LEU A 1024 -65.45 10.49 2.72
N GLY A 1025 -64.80 10.09 3.82
CA GLY A 1025 -65.20 8.94 4.62
C GLY A 1025 -65.01 9.16 6.12
N LEU A 1026 -66.04 8.88 6.90
CA LEU A 1026 -66.04 8.96 8.36
C LEU A 1026 -66.44 7.60 8.97
N TYR A 1027 -65.51 6.99 9.70
CA TYR A 1027 -65.72 5.75 10.44
C TYR A 1027 -65.56 6.03 11.94
N CYS A 1028 -66.68 6.03 12.65
CA CYS A 1028 -66.81 6.36 14.06
C CYS A 1028 -67.70 5.37 14.82
N GLU A 1029 -67.91 4.16 14.25
CA GLU A 1029 -68.67 3.10 14.91
C GLU A 1029 -68.06 2.66 16.26
N SER A 1030 -68.86 2.00 17.10
CA SER A 1030 -68.44 1.51 18.43
C SER A 1030 -67.80 2.61 19.29
N ASN A 1031 -68.55 3.69 19.53
CA ASN A 1031 -68.14 4.85 20.35
C ASN A 1031 -69.29 5.28 21.29
N LEU A 1032 -69.16 6.44 21.93
CA LEU A 1032 -70.14 6.98 22.88
C LEU A 1032 -70.83 8.26 22.36
N LEU A 1033 -70.84 8.48 21.03
CA LEU A 1033 -71.37 9.71 20.44
C LEU A 1033 -72.87 9.85 20.69
N THR A 1034 -73.29 10.95 21.30
CA THR A 1034 -74.71 11.31 21.49
C THR A 1034 -75.30 12.10 20.31
N SER A 1035 -74.44 12.68 19.49
CA SER A 1035 -74.79 13.50 18.33
C SER A 1035 -73.65 13.49 17.31
N LEU A 1036 -73.99 13.54 16.03
CA LEU A 1036 -73.03 13.68 14.94
C LEU A 1036 -73.51 14.76 13.96
N ASP A 1037 -72.69 15.79 13.79
CA ASP A 1037 -72.85 16.80 12.73
C ASP A 1037 -71.90 16.46 11.58
N ILE A 1038 -72.38 16.51 10.34
CA ILE A 1038 -71.55 16.39 9.12
C ILE A 1038 -71.85 17.52 8.11
N SER A 1039 -72.54 18.58 8.54
CA SER A 1039 -72.99 19.70 7.71
C SER A 1039 -71.88 20.33 6.87
N ALA A 1040 -70.67 20.44 7.41
CA ALA A 1040 -69.49 20.95 6.72
C ALA A 1040 -69.05 20.08 5.51
N ALA A 1041 -69.40 18.79 5.48
CA ALA A 1041 -68.95 17.82 4.48
C ALA A 1041 -70.04 17.38 3.49
N LYS A 1042 -71.24 18.01 3.49
CA LYS A 1042 -72.39 17.60 2.65
C LYS A 1042 -72.04 17.47 1.15
N GLU A 1043 -71.18 18.35 0.65
CA GLU A 1043 -70.74 18.37 -0.76
C GLU A 1043 -69.69 17.30 -1.14
N THR A 1044 -69.11 16.58 -0.19
CA THR A 1044 -67.91 15.74 -0.39
C THR A 1044 -68.00 14.34 0.19
N ILE A 1045 -68.77 14.15 1.26
CA ILE A 1045 -68.90 12.87 1.98
C ILE A 1045 -69.50 11.78 1.08
N ARG A 1046 -68.93 10.56 1.16
CA ARG A 1046 -69.36 9.35 0.43
C ARG A 1046 -69.73 8.21 1.36
N THR A 1047 -69.01 8.05 2.46
CA THR A 1047 -69.25 6.96 3.42
C THR A 1047 -69.35 7.52 4.83
N VAL A 1048 -70.43 7.18 5.54
CA VAL A 1048 -70.58 7.47 6.97
C VAL A 1048 -70.93 6.18 7.71
N SER A 1049 -70.03 5.75 8.58
CA SER A 1049 -70.24 4.66 9.53
C SER A 1049 -70.22 5.23 10.95
N CYS A 1050 -71.35 5.12 11.63
CA CYS A 1050 -71.58 5.61 12.99
C CYS A 1050 -72.43 4.62 13.81
N TYR A 1051 -72.50 3.35 13.38
CA TYR A 1051 -73.26 2.32 14.08
C TYR A 1051 -72.68 2.03 15.49
N GLU A 1052 -73.47 1.45 16.40
CA GLU A 1052 -73.04 1.18 17.79
C GLU A 1052 -72.56 2.47 18.51
N ASN A 1053 -73.47 3.45 18.60
CA ASN A 1053 -73.29 4.72 19.30
C ASN A 1053 -74.57 5.07 20.09
N GLN A 1054 -74.69 6.31 20.58
CA GLN A 1054 -75.83 6.79 21.37
C GLN A 1054 -76.56 7.95 20.67
N ILE A 1055 -76.49 8.02 19.34
CA ILE A 1055 -77.02 9.15 18.56
C ILE A 1055 -78.54 9.10 18.55
N THR A 1056 -79.19 10.21 18.92
CA THR A 1056 -80.66 10.33 19.00
C THR A 1056 -81.33 10.86 17.72
N SER A 1057 -80.58 11.58 16.89
CA SER A 1057 -81.04 12.11 15.61
C SER A 1057 -79.86 12.32 14.65
N LEU A 1058 -80.05 11.99 13.37
CA LEU A 1058 -79.03 12.17 12.34
C LEU A 1058 -79.64 12.87 11.11
N ASP A 1059 -79.02 13.98 10.69
CA ASP A 1059 -79.36 14.69 9.45
C ASP A 1059 -78.21 14.57 8.45
N VAL A 1060 -78.45 13.84 7.35
CA VAL A 1060 -77.54 13.76 6.20
C VAL A 1060 -78.17 14.41 4.95
N SER A 1061 -79.22 15.23 5.11
CA SER A 1061 -79.94 15.83 3.99
C SER A 1061 -79.01 16.62 3.05
N GLY A 1062 -79.19 16.46 1.75
CA GLY A 1062 -78.37 17.11 0.73
C GLY A 1062 -76.94 16.57 0.61
N CYS A 1063 -76.60 15.44 1.24
CA CYS A 1063 -75.34 14.73 0.99
C CYS A 1063 -75.36 14.04 -0.39
N VAL A 1064 -75.33 14.82 -1.48
CA VAL A 1064 -75.54 14.35 -2.87
C VAL A 1064 -74.50 13.35 -3.38
N LYS A 1065 -73.39 13.13 -2.66
CA LYS A 1065 -72.35 12.14 -2.96
C LYS A 1065 -72.30 10.96 -2.00
N LEU A 1066 -73.19 10.90 -1.00
CA LEU A 1066 -73.25 9.82 -0.03
C LEU A 1066 -73.67 8.53 -0.76
N GLU A 1067 -72.78 7.54 -0.77
CA GLU A 1067 -72.92 6.23 -1.41
C GLU A 1067 -73.31 5.16 -0.36
N GLU A 1068 -72.79 5.28 0.87
CA GLU A 1068 -73.00 4.33 1.97
C GLU A 1068 -73.27 5.05 3.30
N LEU A 1069 -74.36 4.66 3.99
CA LEU A 1069 -74.69 5.12 5.34
C LEU A 1069 -75.00 3.95 6.28
N SER A 1070 -74.17 3.77 7.31
CA SER A 1070 -74.41 2.85 8.42
C SER A 1070 -74.57 3.63 9.73
N CYS A 1071 -75.78 3.62 10.28
CA CYS A 1071 -76.18 4.29 11.52
C CYS A 1071 -77.01 3.36 12.43
N SER A 1072 -76.84 2.05 12.26
CA SER A 1072 -77.58 1.02 13.01
C SER A 1072 -77.14 0.95 14.49
N ILE A 1073 -77.89 0.26 15.36
CA ILE A 1073 -77.53 0.10 16.79
C ILE A 1073 -77.24 1.47 17.44
N ASN A 1074 -78.25 2.34 17.43
CA ASN A 1074 -78.20 3.69 17.97
C ASN A 1074 -79.50 4.00 18.72
N GLN A 1075 -79.76 5.26 19.06
CA GLN A 1075 -81.00 5.70 19.71
C GLN A 1075 -81.86 6.57 18.79
N LEU A 1076 -81.68 6.47 17.47
CA LEU A 1076 -82.27 7.40 16.50
C LEU A 1076 -83.80 7.37 16.54
N THR A 1077 -84.42 8.50 16.88
CA THR A 1077 -85.87 8.72 16.70
C THR A 1077 -86.19 9.35 15.36
N SER A 1078 -85.19 9.97 14.70
CA SER A 1078 -85.32 10.60 13.39
C SER A 1078 -84.04 10.47 12.57
N LEU A 1079 -84.18 10.12 11.30
CA LEU A 1079 -83.11 10.06 10.30
C LEU A 1079 -83.59 10.81 9.05
N ASN A 1080 -82.86 11.84 8.62
CA ASN A 1080 -83.15 12.58 7.39
C ASN A 1080 -82.13 12.24 6.29
N VAL A 1081 -82.62 11.66 5.18
CA VAL A 1081 -81.85 11.29 3.98
C VAL A 1081 -82.34 12.01 2.70
N GLU A 1082 -83.13 13.08 2.85
CA GLU A 1082 -83.59 13.93 1.74
C GLU A 1082 -82.42 14.35 0.83
N GLY A 1083 -82.59 14.30 -0.50
CA GLY A 1083 -81.55 14.65 -1.47
C GLY A 1083 -80.32 13.73 -1.52
N CYS A 1084 -80.28 12.59 -0.82
CA CYS A 1084 -79.17 11.61 -0.89
C CYS A 1084 -79.22 10.76 -2.17
N VAL A 1085 -79.21 11.41 -3.33
CA VAL A 1085 -79.45 10.80 -4.66
C VAL A 1085 -78.41 9.76 -5.08
N ALA A 1086 -77.23 9.75 -4.44
CA ALA A 1086 -76.16 8.79 -4.71
C ALA A 1086 -76.22 7.51 -3.85
N LEU A 1087 -77.11 7.45 -2.85
CA LEU A 1087 -77.09 6.41 -1.81
C LEU A 1087 -77.41 5.03 -2.38
N GLU A 1088 -76.48 4.10 -2.23
CA GLU A 1088 -76.58 2.72 -2.73
C GLU A 1088 -76.84 1.72 -1.58
N GLU A 1089 -76.32 1.99 -0.39
CA GLU A 1089 -76.53 1.18 0.83
C GLU A 1089 -76.92 2.02 2.05
N LEU A 1090 -78.04 1.69 2.68
CA LEU A 1090 -78.54 2.29 3.92
C LEU A 1090 -78.80 1.22 4.98
N SER A 1091 -78.09 1.31 6.11
CA SER A 1091 -78.32 0.46 7.30
C SER A 1091 -78.63 1.33 8.52
N CYS A 1092 -79.90 1.34 8.92
CA CYS A 1092 -80.45 2.09 10.07
C CYS A 1092 -81.21 1.19 11.07
N HIS A 1093 -80.94 -0.12 11.04
CA HIS A 1093 -81.61 -1.10 11.89
C HIS A 1093 -81.22 -0.97 13.38
N ASP A 1094 -81.97 -1.60 14.28
CA ASP A 1094 -81.77 -1.52 15.74
C ASP A 1094 -81.74 -0.06 16.23
N ASN A 1095 -82.84 0.65 16.02
CA ASN A 1095 -83.05 2.06 16.36
C ASN A 1095 -84.52 2.31 16.79
N ASN A 1096 -84.88 3.58 17.05
CA ASN A 1096 -86.22 3.99 17.50
C ASN A 1096 -86.99 4.79 16.43
N LEU A 1097 -86.70 4.58 15.13
CA LEU A 1097 -87.30 5.37 14.05
C LEU A 1097 -88.81 5.06 13.93
N THR A 1098 -89.66 6.08 13.94
CA THR A 1098 -91.11 5.94 13.73
C THR A 1098 -91.53 6.03 12.25
N SER A 1099 -90.67 6.59 11.41
CA SER A 1099 -90.87 6.79 9.99
C SER A 1099 -89.53 6.90 9.28
N LEU A 1100 -89.47 6.44 8.03
CA LEU A 1100 -88.31 6.63 7.15
C LEU A 1100 -88.81 7.01 5.75
N ASP A 1101 -88.35 8.15 5.25
CA ASP A 1101 -88.56 8.55 3.86
C ASP A 1101 -87.22 8.49 3.12
N ALA A 1102 -87.13 7.58 2.16
CA ALA A 1102 -85.98 7.38 1.27
C ALA A 1102 -86.35 7.62 -0.20
N SER A 1103 -87.44 8.34 -0.49
CA SER A 1103 -87.95 8.57 -1.85
C SER A 1103 -86.93 9.17 -2.83
N ASP A 1104 -86.05 10.05 -2.35
CA ASP A 1104 -84.95 10.67 -3.12
C ASP A 1104 -83.75 9.75 -3.38
N CYS A 1105 -83.64 8.61 -2.67
CA CYS A 1105 -82.50 7.69 -2.76
C CYS A 1105 -82.57 6.80 -4.01
N GLY A 1106 -82.65 7.40 -5.21
CA GLY A 1106 -82.99 6.70 -6.46
C GLY A 1106 -82.04 5.56 -6.88
N LYS A 1107 -80.84 5.49 -6.31
CA LYS A 1107 -79.85 4.41 -6.52
C LYS A 1107 -79.88 3.27 -5.48
N LEU A 1108 -80.74 3.35 -4.47
CA LEU A 1108 -80.70 2.46 -3.31
C LEU A 1108 -80.84 0.99 -3.73
N ASN A 1109 -79.80 0.22 -3.46
CA ASN A 1109 -79.68 -1.20 -3.79
C ASN A 1109 -79.97 -2.07 -2.56
N THR A 1110 -79.50 -1.63 -1.39
CA THR A 1110 -79.67 -2.32 -0.11
C THR A 1110 -80.25 -1.40 0.96
N LEU A 1111 -81.34 -1.83 1.58
CA LEU A 1111 -81.92 -1.19 2.76
C LEU A 1111 -82.06 -2.19 3.92
N ARG A 1112 -81.48 -1.85 5.07
CA ARG A 1112 -81.67 -2.53 6.36
C ARG A 1112 -82.27 -1.57 7.37
N CYS A 1113 -83.57 -1.69 7.61
CA CYS A 1113 -84.34 -0.88 8.55
C CYS A 1113 -85.17 -1.74 9.53
N GLN A 1114 -84.80 -3.02 9.69
CA GLN A 1114 -85.42 -3.91 10.68
C GLN A 1114 -85.20 -3.43 12.13
N GLU A 1115 -85.90 -4.03 13.10
CA GLU A 1115 -85.72 -3.74 14.54
C GLU A 1115 -85.87 -2.23 14.84
N ASN A 1116 -87.02 -1.68 14.46
CA ASN A 1116 -87.36 -0.26 14.59
C ASN A 1116 -88.87 -0.11 14.88
N GLU A 1117 -89.33 1.14 14.99
CA GLU A 1117 -90.74 1.47 15.28
C GLU A 1117 -91.48 2.03 14.05
N ILE A 1118 -90.98 1.74 12.83
CA ILE A 1118 -91.42 2.40 11.60
C ILE A 1118 -92.86 2.00 11.28
N SER A 1119 -93.77 2.98 11.22
CA SER A 1119 -95.14 2.79 10.72
C SER A 1119 -95.31 3.28 9.28
N SER A 1120 -94.49 4.24 8.85
CA SER A 1120 -94.47 4.79 7.48
C SER A 1120 -93.08 4.64 6.87
N LEU A 1121 -92.97 3.77 5.87
CA LEU A 1121 -91.75 3.56 5.09
C LEU A 1121 -92.01 3.99 3.64
N VAL A 1122 -91.39 5.08 3.20
CA VAL A 1122 -91.46 5.56 1.82
C VAL A 1122 -90.17 5.16 1.11
N LEU A 1123 -90.32 4.39 0.01
CA LEU A 1123 -89.21 3.87 -0.77
C LEU A 1123 -89.12 4.55 -2.13
N PRO A 1124 -87.91 4.67 -2.72
CA PRO A 1124 -87.74 5.19 -4.07
C PRO A 1124 -88.37 4.21 -5.07
N VAL A 1125 -89.10 4.74 -6.07
CA VAL A 1125 -89.60 3.93 -7.19
C VAL A 1125 -88.45 3.69 -8.16
N THR A 1126 -87.65 2.66 -7.88
CA THR A 1126 -86.42 2.33 -8.60
C THR A 1126 -86.33 0.85 -8.96
N THR A 1127 -85.63 0.54 -10.05
CA THR A 1127 -85.28 -0.84 -10.43
C THR A 1127 -83.98 -1.32 -9.79
N THR A 1128 -83.34 -0.50 -8.95
CA THR A 1128 -82.04 -0.80 -8.34
C THR A 1128 -82.11 -1.55 -7.01
N LEU A 1129 -83.22 -1.45 -6.27
CA LEU A 1129 -83.39 -2.07 -4.95
C LEU A 1129 -83.49 -3.60 -5.08
N LYS A 1130 -82.51 -4.31 -4.51
CA LYS A 1130 -82.40 -5.78 -4.57
C LYS A 1130 -82.51 -6.45 -3.22
N TYR A 1131 -82.18 -5.75 -2.15
CA TYR A 1131 -82.18 -6.30 -0.79
C TYR A 1131 -82.91 -5.35 0.17
N LEU A 1132 -83.98 -5.86 0.78
CA LEU A 1132 -84.80 -5.12 1.73
C LEU A 1132 -85.06 -5.97 2.98
N TRP A 1133 -84.56 -5.49 4.11
CA TRP A 1133 -84.85 -6.01 5.45
C TRP A 1133 -85.62 -4.96 6.22
N CYS A 1134 -86.91 -5.21 6.48
CA CYS A 1134 -87.80 -4.30 7.20
C CYS A 1134 -88.70 -5.01 8.23
N GLN A 1135 -88.43 -6.28 8.53
CA GLN A 1135 -89.10 -7.04 9.60
C GLN A 1135 -88.90 -6.41 10.99
N LYS A 1136 -89.74 -6.78 11.95
CA LYS A 1136 -89.84 -6.21 13.29
C LYS A 1136 -89.98 -4.68 13.25
N ASN A 1137 -91.06 -4.24 12.61
CA ASN A 1137 -91.51 -2.85 12.56
C ASN A 1137 -93.04 -2.76 12.78
N LYS A 1138 -93.60 -1.55 12.69
CA LYS A 1138 -95.06 -1.27 12.74
C LYS A 1138 -95.68 -0.95 11.37
N ILE A 1139 -94.98 -1.31 10.28
CA ILE A 1139 -95.41 -1.02 8.90
C ILE A 1139 -96.74 -1.72 8.62
N THR A 1140 -97.69 -1.02 8.01
CA THR A 1140 -98.99 -1.59 7.59
C THR A 1140 -99.24 -1.22 6.14
N ALA A 1141 -98.76 -2.04 5.20
CA ALA A 1141 -98.79 -1.76 3.77
C ALA A 1141 -99.04 -3.00 2.91
N GLU A 1142 -99.71 -2.83 1.77
CA GLU A 1142 -99.81 -3.85 0.72
C GLU A 1142 -98.48 -3.96 -0.04
N ILE A 1143 -98.08 -5.17 -0.43
CA ILE A 1143 -96.82 -5.43 -1.15
C ILE A 1143 -96.97 -4.98 -2.62
N PRO A 1144 -96.26 -3.90 -3.05
CA PRO A 1144 -96.35 -3.38 -4.42
C PRO A 1144 -95.88 -4.41 -5.46
N GLU A 1145 -96.39 -4.36 -6.69
CA GLU A 1145 -95.99 -5.31 -7.75
C GLU A 1145 -94.49 -5.29 -8.04
N TRP A 1146 -93.86 -4.11 -7.96
CA TRP A 1146 -92.43 -3.97 -8.25
C TRP A 1146 -91.52 -4.67 -7.23
N PHE A 1147 -92.02 -4.97 -6.02
CA PHE A 1147 -91.25 -5.72 -5.00
C PHE A 1147 -90.92 -7.14 -5.44
N ASP A 1148 -91.63 -7.70 -6.43
CA ASP A 1148 -91.33 -9.03 -6.98
C ASP A 1148 -89.95 -9.06 -7.69
N ASN A 1149 -89.36 -7.90 -7.99
CA ASN A 1149 -87.99 -7.77 -8.50
C ASN A 1149 -86.91 -7.73 -7.39
N ILE A 1150 -87.30 -7.57 -6.12
CA ILE A 1150 -86.38 -7.54 -4.98
C ILE A 1150 -85.86 -8.97 -4.75
N SER A 1151 -84.55 -9.17 -4.93
CA SER A 1151 -83.91 -10.49 -4.83
C SER A 1151 -83.98 -11.11 -3.43
N LYS A 1152 -84.05 -10.27 -2.38
CA LYS A 1152 -84.32 -10.71 -1.01
C LYS A 1152 -85.15 -9.67 -0.25
N PHE A 1153 -86.35 -10.07 0.16
CA PHE A 1153 -87.29 -9.26 0.93
C PHE A 1153 -87.64 -9.99 2.23
N GLU A 1154 -87.22 -9.43 3.38
CA GLU A 1154 -87.48 -9.96 4.72
C GLU A 1154 -88.36 -8.97 5.48
N TYR A 1155 -89.52 -9.43 5.96
CA TYR A 1155 -90.61 -8.58 6.41
C TYR A 1155 -91.58 -9.31 7.34
N ASP A 1156 -92.35 -8.55 8.14
CA ASP A 1156 -93.42 -9.11 8.98
C ASP A 1156 -94.67 -9.38 8.15
N ARG A 1157 -95.26 -10.57 8.29
CA ARG A 1157 -96.52 -10.92 7.63
C ARG A 1157 -97.70 -10.43 8.46
N ARG A 1158 -98.60 -9.68 7.84
CA ARG A 1158 -99.83 -9.24 8.51
C ARG A 1158 -100.72 -10.42 8.91
N TYR A 1159 -100.95 -11.35 7.99
CA TYR A 1159 -101.79 -12.51 8.21
C TYR A 1159 -100.93 -13.77 8.40
N THR A 1160 -101.19 -14.52 9.48
CA THR A 1160 -100.49 -15.77 9.80
C THR A 1160 -101.49 -16.90 10.07
N ASN A 1161 -101.21 -18.10 9.56
CA ASN A 1161 -102.09 -19.28 9.71
C ASN A 1161 -101.70 -20.09 10.95
N TYR A 1162 -102.69 -20.68 11.65
CA TYR A 1162 -102.50 -21.25 12.99
C TYR A 1162 -101.91 -22.66 13.06
N HIS A 1163 -102.03 -23.51 12.02
CA HIS A 1163 -101.56 -24.90 12.08
C HIS A 1163 -100.82 -25.38 10.82
N LYS A 1164 -99.79 -26.20 11.06
CA LYS A 1164 -98.98 -26.88 10.02
C LYS A 1164 -99.17 -28.41 10.00
N ASP A 1165 -100.09 -28.92 10.82
CA ASP A 1165 -100.49 -30.33 10.86
C ASP A 1165 -102.00 -30.45 10.62
N TYR A 1166 -102.40 -31.50 9.91
CA TYR A 1166 -103.78 -31.72 9.46
C TYR A 1166 -104.73 -32.09 10.62
N SER A 1167 -105.68 -31.21 10.94
CA SER A 1167 -106.98 -31.60 11.50
C SER A 1167 -108.05 -30.60 11.06
N GLU A 1168 -109.05 -31.08 10.31
CA GLU A 1168 -110.14 -30.26 9.78
C GLU A 1168 -111.14 -29.86 10.88
N ASP A 1169 -111.50 -28.58 10.95
CA ASP A 1169 -112.80 -28.18 11.52
C ASP A 1169 -113.91 -28.50 10.49
N VAL A 1170 -115.09 -28.84 10.99
CA VAL A 1170 -116.23 -29.48 10.29
C VAL A 1170 -116.87 -28.62 9.19
N ASN A 1171 -116.29 -27.45 8.88
CA ASN A 1171 -116.73 -26.53 7.83
C ASN A 1171 -115.60 -26.05 6.88
N GLY A 1172 -114.39 -26.59 6.95
CA GLY A 1172 -113.35 -26.42 5.91
C GLY A 1172 -112.84 -24.99 5.67
N LYS A 1173 -112.94 -24.09 6.65
CA LYS A 1173 -112.51 -22.68 6.52
C LYS A 1173 -111.19 -22.43 7.26
N LEU A 1174 -110.18 -21.90 6.55
CA LEU A 1174 -108.88 -21.56 7.12
C LEU A 1174 -109.00 -20.38 8.12
N VAL A 1175 -108.33 -20.48 9.27
CA VAL A 1175 -108.36 -19.48 10.34
C VAL A 1175 -107.04 -18.70 10.39
N TYR A 1176 -107.12 -17.40 10.10
CA TYR A 1176 -105.98 -16.49 10.09
C TYR A 1176 -105.95 -15.61 11.33
N LYS A 1177 -104.74 -15.35 11.82
CA LYS A 1177 -104.45 -14.28 12.77
C LYS A 1177 -104.01 -13.04 11.99
N ASP A 1178 -104.80 -11.96 12.03
CA ASP A 1178 -104.31 -10.62 11.71
C ASP A 1178 -103.44 -10.14 12.88
N ASN A 1179 -102.19 -9.83 12.60
CA ASN A 1179 -101.24 -9.29 13.57
C ASN A 1179 -101.43 -7.78 13.79
N GLY A 1180 -102.30 -7.11 13.03
CA GLY A 1180 -102.60 -5.68 13.11
C GLY A 1180 -101.54 -4.78 12.46
N VAL A 1181 -100.32 -5.30 12.29
CA VAL A 1181 -99.20 -4.73 11.55
C VAL A 1181 -98.58 -5.83 10.66
N GLY A 1182 -97.81 -5.41 9.66
CA GLY A 1182 -97.13 -6.25 8.69
C GLY A 1182 -97.62 -5.99 7.26
N TRP A 1183 -96.98 -6.69 6.32
CA TRP A 1183 -97.27 -6.63 4.89
C TRP A 1183 -98.25 -7.73 4.47
N TRP A 1184 -99.02 -7.47 3.41
CA TRP A 1184 -99.93 -8.44 2.79
C TRP A 1184 -99.86 -8.38 1.26
N TYR A 1185 -100.12 -9.51 0.59
CA TYR A 1185 -100.34 -9.57 -0.85
C TYR A 1185 -101.80 -9.20 -1.20
N PRO A 1186 -102.07 -8.62 -2.38
CA PRO A 1186 -103.42 -8.26 -2.80
C PRO A 1186 -104.37 -9.47 -2.74
N GLY A 1187 -105.44 -9.36 -1.94
CA GLY A 1187 -106.44 -10.42 -1.72
C GLY A 1187 -106.19 -11.33 -0.51
N GLU A 1188 -105.16 -11.10 0.30
CA GLU A 1188 -105.07 -11.72 1.63
C GLU A 1188 -106.00 -11.04 2.66
N PRO A 1189 -106.57 -11.79 3.62
CA PRO A 1189 -106.32 -13.20 3.93
C PRO A 1189 -107.13 -14.19 3.08
N ASP A 1190 -108.11 -13.72 2.32
CA ASP A 1190 -109.10 -14.57 1.63
C ASP A 1190 -108.50 -15.56 0.61
N LYS A 1191 -107.37 -15.20 -0.03
CA LYS A 1191 -106.63 -16.07 -0.98
C LYS A 1191 -106.06 -17.36 -0.39
N GLY A 1192 -105.89 -17.43 0.93
CA GLY A 1192 -105.47 -18.66 1.62
C GLY A 1192 -103.97 -18.94 1.69
N TYR A 1193 -103.12 -18.18 1.01
CA TYR A 1193 -101.66 -18.32 1.03
C TYR A 1193 -100.94 -16.97 0.89
N HIS A 1194 -99.72 -16.92 1.43
CA HIS A 1194 -98.92 -15.71 1.50
C HIS A 1194 -97.89 -15.62 0.36
N ARG A 1195 -98.39 -15.33 -0.85
CA ARG A 1195 -97.63 -15.07 -2.09
C ARG A 1195 -98.55 -14.39 -3.12
N ARG A 1196 -97.97 -13.76 -4.15
CA ARG A 1196 -98.69 -13.46 -5.40
C ARG A 1196 -99.03 -14.78 -6.13
N ASP A 1197 -100.06 -14.75 -6.97
CA ASP A 1197 -100.61 -15.93 -7.67
C ASP A 1197 -99.71 -16.45 -8.80
#